data_AF-A0A4Q0DZK1-F1
#
_entry.id   AF-A0A4Q0DZK1-F1
#
_cell.length_a   1.000
_cell.length_b   1.000
_cell.length_c   1.000
_cell.angle_alpha   90.00
_cell.angle_beta   90.00
_cell.angle_gamma   90.00
#
_symmetry.space_group_name_H-M   'P 1'
#
loop_
_entity.id
_entity.type
_entity.pdbx_description
1 polymer ?
#
loop_
_entity_poly.entity_id
_entity_poly.type
_entity_poly.pdbx_seq_one_letter_code
_entity_poly.pdbx_strand_id
1 'polypeptide(L)'
;MRQECIQAVQQAAQRTLTAREIQNIEDRIYRNMRSIARDDPMSWRQLSESERLYRAAQLASEELQREAALKKRRVALTIAARQRLDKFINSYQGADGKLGALNRTIAFNADGKSNFLSVESRTKATRDYALSQLQEAFEAVDPRFFGLFEDEAGVRDLVYEMRGQNTGNAKARKGAKAWREVTDLLRRRFNDAGGDIGYLENWGIPQHHSMEKVGAVSKDKWVSDVIGKLDRKYYTRADGQLMNDAELSAFLGEAYNTIATGGLNKLTDTGMRISGARANRGNASRQIHFKDADSYLQYQQLYGDRSLWEIMVGHLEGISKDIALVETYGPNPDHVFRSLLDQVKAETATANPSKTGKVERLANNTENLYNFISGKTQPVANPHIARWSDNIRNWLVASRLGSALLSSFSDLGTMYLSAKVTNLPMNQLFRNQLEAMDPTNRTELARARRAGLAMESLLGSVNRWAMDNMGPSVSRWAATAVMRASGLTAWSDAHKRAYGVTMMGSLGEVVSRTPDLRSLDDSDFRILKSKGITDTDWSVWKLAQQEDWGNGNNTMLTPESIMRIPDSAVKHLGEPERVKFEAMRKLLGAVTEEVDMAVITPGAREQLITGSGIQRGTWKGELTRSVFLFKSFPISVVMRHWSRAMGMPSAGGRAAYIATFIASTTILGALSQQLNDLASGRNPREMTGEDAAKFWLGALLKGGGLGLYGDFLLSDHTRYGSGALASMLGPVAGLVDDVVKIAQGIPLNAVEGKSEQTGGDLVKLGKGLMPGANLWYLKAALDHMIFNQMQEYFSPGYLRKMEQRSKKEFNQTYWWRPQDVTPQ
;
A
#
# COMPACT_ATOMS: atom_id res chain seq x y z
N MET A 1 42.89 -13.13 17.21
CA MET A 1 43.41 -12.61 18.51
C MET A 1 44.42 -13.60 19.10
N ARG A 2 45.58 -13.14 19.60
CA ARG A 2 46.58 -14.01 20.26
C ARG A 2 46.07 -14.50 21.62
N GLN A 3 46.58 -15.64 22.10
CA GLN A 3 46.12 -16.27 23.35
C GLN A 3 46.32 -15.36 24.58
N GLU A 4 47.42 -14.61 24.64
CA GLU A 4 47.72 -13.65 25.71
C GLU A 4 46.66 -12.53 25.79
N CYS A 5 46.23 -12.01 24.63
CA CYS A 5 45.17 -11.01 24.56
C CYS A 5 43.82 -11.59 24.99
N ILE A 6 43.52 -12.84 24.64
CA ILE A 6 42.30 -13.53 25.07
C ILE A 6 42.27 -13.63 26.60
N GLN A 7 43.37 -14.05 27.22
CA GLN A 7 43.49 -14.15 28.68
C GLN A 7 43.29 -12.78 29.35
N ALA A 8 43.92 -11.72 28.84
CA ALA A 8 43.77 -10.37 29.37
C ALA A 8 42.31 -9.87 29.29
N VAL A 9 41.64 -10.09 28.16
CA VAL A 9 40.22 -9.71 27.98
C VAL A 9 39.31 -10.53 28.89
N GLN A 10 39.56 -11.82 29.06
CA GLN A 10 38.80 -12.68 29.97
C GLN A 10 38.98 -12.27 31.44
N GLN A 11 40.20 -11.90 31.83
CA GLN A 11 40.49 -11.39 33.18
C GLN A 11 39.77 -10.06 33.43
N ALA A 12 39.79 -9.13 32.47
CA ALA A 12 39.06 -7.86 32.57
C ALA A 12 37.54 -8.06 32.59
N ALA A 13 37.02 -9.01 31.81
CA ALA A 13 35.60 -9.37 31.80
C ALA A 13 35.16 -10.19 33.03
N GLN A 14 36.12 -10.64 33.87
CA GLN A 14 35.91 -11.53 35.01
C GLN A 14 35.12 -12.80 34.69
N ARG A 15 35.23 -13.27 33.43
CA ARG A 15 34.57 -14.50 32.97
C ARG A 15 35.25 -15.05 31.72
N THR A 16 35.07 -16.35 31.51
CA THR A 16 35.46 -16.99 30.26
C THR A 16 34.55 -16.51 29.12
N LEU A 17 35.16 -15.97 28.06
CA LEU A 17 34.49 -15.61 26.81
C LEU A 17 34.47 -16.79 25.85
N THR A 18 33.36 -16.96 25.14
CA THR A 18 33.27 -17.92 24.03
C THR A 18 34.14 -17.48 22.85
N ALA A 19 34.55 -18.43 22.01
CA ALA A 19 35.31 -18.13 20.79
C ALA A 19 34.60 -17.09 19.90
N ARG A 20 33.27 -17.14 19.83
CA ARG A 20 32.47 -16.18 19.06
C ARG A 20 32.48 -14.78 19.68
N GLU A 21 32.44 -14.67 21.00
CA GLU A 21 32.55 -13.37 21.69
C GLU A 21 33.92 -12.73 21.46
N ILE A 22 35.00 -13.52 21.53
CA ILE A 22 36.36 -13.05 21.25
C ILE A 22 36.46 -12.54 19.81
N GLN A 23 35.95 -13.32 18.85
CA GLN A 23 35.92 -12.92 17.44
C GLN A 23 35.13 -11.63 17.23
N ASN A 24 33.96 -11.48 17.88
CA ASN A 24 33.15 -10.27 17.77
C ASN A 24 33.86 -9.02 18.31
N ILE A 25 34.68 -9.16 19.36
CA ILE A 25 35.50 -8.05 19.89
C ILE A 25 36.53 -7.64 18.84
N GLU A 26 37.26 -8.60 18.28
CA GLU A 26 38.27 -8.36 17.25
C GLU A 26 37.66 -7.75 15.97
N ASP A 27 36.55 -8.31 15.47
CA ASP A 27 35.81 -7.81 14.33
C ASP A 27 35.34 -6.36 14.55
N ARG A 28 34.90 -6.02 15.76
CA ARG A 28 34.45 -4.65 16.12
C ARG A 28 35.62 -3.66 16.10
N ILE A 29 36.78 -4.05 16.62
CA ILE A 29 37.98 -3.21 16.56
C ILE A 29 38.36 -2.96 15.09
N TYR A 30 38.48 -4.02 14.27
CA TYR A 30 38.83 -3.86 12.84
C TYR A 30 37.78 -3.09 12.04
N ARG A 31 36.48 -3.21 12.36
CA ARG A 31 35.44 -2.35 11.77
C ARG A 31 35.65 -0.87 12.12
N ASN A 32 35.94 -0.56 13.38
CA ASN A 32 36.22 0.82 13.81
C ASN A 32 37.52 1.36 13.20
N MET A 33 38.57 0.53 13.07
CA MET A 33 39.79 0.89 12.34
C MET A 33 39.48 1.31 10.91
N ARG A 34 38.69 0.51 10.16
CA ARG A 34 38.27 0.86 8.79
C ARG A 34 37.44 2.14 8.75
N SER A 35 36.58 2.39 9.74
CA SER A 35 35.78 3.61 9.79
C SER A 35 36.64 4.85 10.01
N ILE A 36 37.53 4.84 11.03
CA ILE A 36 38.43 5.96 11.29
C ILE A 36 39.34 6.19 10.09
N ALA A 37 39.90 5.11 9.53
CA ALA A 37 40.76 5.18 8.36
C ALA A 37 40.08 5.77 7.13
N ARG A 38 38.78 5.53 6.95
CA ARG A 38 37.98 6.14 5.88
C ARG A 38 37.78 7.63 6.11
N ASP A 39 37.48 8.02 7.35
CA ASP A 39 37.07 9.37 7.69
C ASP A 39 38.26 10.34 7.76
N ASP A 40 39.43 9.87 8.20
CA ASP A 40 40.69 10.64 8.19
C ASP A 40 41.90 9.76 7.81
N PRO A 41 42.06 9.43 6.52
CA PRO A 41 43.10 8.50 6.06
C PRO A 41 44.52 9.06 6.24
N MET A 42 44.71 10.38 6.15
CA MET A 42 46.01 11.01 6.24
C MET A 42 46.56 10.93 7.68
N SER A 43 45.76 11.34 8.66
CA SER A 43 46.17 11.23 10.06
C SER A 43 46.26 9.77 10.50
N TRP A 44 45.34 8.90 10.04
CA TRP A 44 45.33 7.48 10.41
C TRP A 44 46.62 6.76 10.01
N ARG A 45 47.15 7.05 8.81
CA ARG A 45 48.40 6.46 8.31
C ARG A 45 49.65 6.88 9.09
N GLN A 46 49.62 8.02 9.75
CA GLN A 46 50.74 8.51 10.57
C GLN A 46 50.80 7.86 11.96
N LEU A 47 49.69 7.29 12.42
CA LEU A 47 49.65 6.57 13.70
C LEU A 47 50.40 5.24 13.61
N SER A 48 51.07 4.88 14.71
CA SER A 48 51.62 3.54 14.92
C SER A 48 50.50 2.48 15.02
N GLU A 49 50.84 1.21 14.83
CA GLU A 49 49.87 0.11 14.93
C GLU A 49 49.18 0.06 16.30
N SER A 50 49.92 0.30 17.37
CA SER A 50 49.39 0.34 18.75
C SER A 50 48.41 1.50 18.96
N GLU A 51 48.72 2.69 18.46
CA GLU A 51 47.81 3.85 18.55
C GLU A 51 46.53 3.65 17.75
N ARG A 52 46.62 3.04 16.57
CA ARG A 52 45.44 2.69 15.77
C ARG A 52 44.54 1.70 16.51
N LEU A 53 45.14 0.64 17.05
CA LEU A 53 44.40 -0.35 17.85
C LEU A 53 43.76 0.30 19.08
N TYR A 54 44.48 1.19 19.79
CA TYR A 54 43.95 1.88 20.96
C TYR A 54 42.75 2.78 20.62
N ARG A 55 42.86 3.63 19.59
CA ARG A 55 41.75 4.52 19.18
C ARG A 55 40.54 3.73 18.68
N ALA A 56 40.76 2.66 17.91
CA ALA A 56 39.68 1.80 17.45
C ALA A 56 39.03 1.00 18.59
N ALA A 57 39.83 0.56 19.58
CA ALA A 57 39.32 -0.10 20.78
C ALA A 57 38.50 0.85 21.66
N GLN A 58 38.89 2.14 21.75
CA GLN A 58 38.11 3.16 22.45
C GLN A 58 36.73 3.34 21.82
N LEU A 59 36.64 3.53 20.49
CA LEU A 59 35.35 3.61 19.80
C LEU A 59 34.54 2.32 19.91
N ALA A 60 35.19 1.16 19.83
CA ALA A 60 34.53 -0.13 20.03
C ALA A 60 33.94 -0.27 21.44
N SER A 61 34.62 0.25 22.46
CA SER A 61 34.14 0.29 23.85
C SER A 61 32.93 1.20 24.00
N GLU A 62 32.97 2.41 23.43
CA GLU A 62 31.82 3.33 23.41
C GLU A 62 30.62 2.74 22.65
N GLU A 63 30.86 2.06 21.52
CA GLU A 63 29.85 1.33 20.76
C GLU A 63 29.19 0.25 21.63
N LEU A 64 29.97 -0.54 22.38
CA LEU A 64 29.45 -1.54 23.32
C LEU A 64 28.61 -0.91 24.44
N GLN A 65 29.02 0.22 25.01
CA GLN A 65 28.24 0.94 26.01
C GLN A 65 26.91 1.47 25.44
N ARG A 66 26.93 2.03 24.22
CA ARG A 66 25.72 2.46 23.49
C ARG A 66 24.79 1.29 23.21
N GLU A 67 25.32 0.15 22.75
CA GLU A 67 24.54 -1.06 22.52
C GLU A 67 23.88 -1.59 23.80
N ALA A 68 24.61 -1.57 24.94
CA ALA A 68 24.08 -1.97 26.23
C ALA A 68 22.95 -1.03 26.70
N ALA A 69 23.12 0.28 26.58
CA ALA A 69 22.09 1.27 26.88
C ALA A 69 20.86 1.11 25.99
N LEU A 70 21.07 0.89 24.69
CA LEU A 70 20.01 0.61 23.72
C LEU A 70 19.27 -0.67 24.08
N LYS A 71 19.97 -1.74 24.47
CA LYS A 71 19.35 -3.01 24.93
C LYS A 71 18.45 -2.76 26.14
N LYS A 72 18.89 -1.98 27.13
CA LYS A 72 18.08 -1.58 28.29
C LYS A 72 16.84 -0.79 27.86
N ARG A 73 16.98 0.20 26.97
CA ARG A 73 15.86 0.97 26.40
C ARG A 73 14.86 0.05 25.68
N ARG A 74 15.35 -0.90 24.89
CA ARG A 74 14.51 -1.86 24.14
C ARG A 74 13.68 -2.75 25.06
N VAL A 75 14.23 -3.18 26.19
CA VAL A 75 13.49 -3.93 27.21
C VAL A 75 12.37 -3.07 27.79
N ALA A 76 12.66 -1.82 28.19
CA ALA A 76 11.65 -0.90 28.71
C ALA A 76 10.52 -0.63 27.68
N LEU A 77 10.87 -0.42 26.41
CA LEU A 77 9.91 -0.24 25.32
C LEU A 77 9.04 -1.48 25.10
N THR A 78 9.62 -2.67 25.21
CA THR A 78 8.88 -3.95 25.11
C THR A 78 7.87 -4.09 26.26
N ILE A 79 8.27 -3.76 27.48
CA ILE A 79 7.39 -3.79 28.66
C ILE A 79 6.23 -2.80 28.49
N ALA A 80 6.52 -1.56 28.09
CA ALA A 80 5.50 -0.54 27.85
C ALA A 80 4.52 -0.94 26.74
N ALA A 81 5.03 -1.48 25.63
CA ALA A 81 4.20 -2.00 24.54
C ALA A 81 3.29 -3.14 25.03
N ARG A 82 3.82 -4.08 25.82
CA ARG A 82 3.06 -5.20 26.36
C ARG A 82 1.96 -4.73 27.31
N GLN A 83 2.27 -3.84 28.25
CA GLN A 83 1.27 -3.26 29.16
C GLN A 83 0.12 -2.58 28.41
N ARG A 84 0.43 -1.79 27.37
CA ARG A 84 -0.61 -1.14 26.55
C ARG A 84 -1.48 -2.16 25.80
N LEU A 85 -0.86 -3.18 25.20
CA LEU A 85 -1.57 -4.22 24.45
C LEU A 85 -2.44 -5.09 25.36
N ASP A 86 -1.91 -5.52 26.50
CA ASP A 86 -2.66 -6.29 27.49
C ASP A 86 -3.84 -5.49 28.05
N LYS A 87 -3.65 -4.18 28.34
CA LYS A 87 -4.74 -3.29 28.74
C LYS A 87 -5.83 -3.25 27.67
N PHE A 88 -5.46 -3.02 26.41
CA PHE A 88 -6.42 -2.99 25.31
C PHE A 88 -7.16 -4.33 25.17
N ILE A 89 -6.44 -5.44 25.09
CA ILE A 89 -7.01 -6.78 24.88
C ILE A 89 -7.94 -7.19 26.01
N ASN A 90 -7.56 -6.93 27.27
CA ASN A 90 -8.38 -7.29 28.43
C ASN A 90 -9.58 -6.34 28.65
N SER A 91 -9.48 -5.09 28.21
CA SER A 91 -10.60 -4.12 28.30
C SER A 91 -11.64 -4.29 27.18
N TYR A 92 -11.30 -5.01 26.11
CA TYR A 92 -12.14 -5.14 24.93
C TYR A 92 -13.40 -5.98 25.18
N GLN A 93 -14.57 -5.41 24.90
CA GLN A 93 -15.88 -6.04 25.15
C GLN A 93 -16.61 -6.50 23.88
N GLY A 94 -15.91 -6.62 22.74
CA GLY A 94 -16.54 -7.07 21.50
C GLY A 94 -16.82 -8.57 21.46
N ALA A 95 -17.80 -8.97 20.64
CA ALA A 95 -18.30 -10.35 20.55
C ALA A 95 -17.27 -11.37 20.04
N ASP A 96 -16.19 -10.92 19.41
CA ASP A 96 -15.07 -11.75 18.95
C ASP A 96 -13.92 -11.86 19.97
N GLY A 97 -14.11 -11.30 21.17
CA GLY A 97 -13.29 -11.53 22.35
C GLY A 97 -11.83 -11.08 22.20
N LYS A 98 -10.96 -11.66 23.04
CA LYS A 98 -9.55 -11.28 23.12
C LYS A 98 -8.78 -11.50 21.81
N LEU A 99 -9.07 -12.58 21.06
CA LEU A 99 -8.48 -12.80 19.73
C LEU A 99 -8.92 -11.72 18.75
N GLY A 100 -10.19 -11.32 18.78
CA GLY A 100 -10.70 -10.18 18.01
C GLY A 100 -10.00 -8.86 18.37
N ALA A 101 -9.74 -8.64 19.66
CA ALA A 101 -8.98 -7.47 20.12
C ALA A 101 -7.56 -7.47 19.54
N LEU A 102 -6.81 -8.56 19.72
CA LEU A 102 -5.45 -8.69 19.16
C LEU A 102 -5.46 -8.47 17.64
N ASN A 103 -6.43 -9.06 16.95
CA ASN A 103 -6.60 -8.94 15.51
C ASN A 103 -6.85 -7.48 15.04
N ARG A 104 -7.54 -6.65 15.83
CA ARG A 104 -7.74 -5.21 15.56
C ARG A 104 -6.49 -4.36 15.73
N THR A 105 -5.50 -4.83 16.48
CA THR A 105 -4.20 -4.13 16.57
C THR A 105 -3.42 -4.18 15.25
N ILE A 106 -3.74 -5.14 14.37
CA ILE A 106 -3.01 -5.39 13.13
C ILE A 106 -3.54 -4.55 11.96
N ALA A 107 -4.86 -4.64 11.71
CA ALA A 107 -5.52 -4.05 10.54
C ALA A 107 -6.86 -3.40 10.90
N PHE A 108 -7.25 -2.38 10.14
CA PHE A 108 -8.45 -1.57 10.34
C PHE A 108 -9.72 -2.43 10.44
N ASN A 109 -10.67 -2.02 11.28
CA ASN A 109 -12.00 -2.61 11.37
C ASN A 109 -13.08 -1.51 11.43
N ALA A 110 -14.07 -1.59 10.54
CA ALA A 110 -15.09 -0.58 10.35
C ALA A 110 -16.25 -0.61 11.39
N ASP A 111 -16.25 -1.54 12.35
CA ASP A 111 -17.33 -1.66 13.35
C ASP A 111 -17.43 -0.46 14.33
N GLY A 112 -16.38 0.36 14.40
CA GLY A 112 -16.33 1.49 15.34
C GLY A 112 -16.27 1.04 16.80
N LYS A 113 -15.65 -0.11 17.08
CA LYS A 113 -15.51 -0.69 18.43
C LYS A 113 -14.05 -0.83 18.88
N SER A 114 -13.08 -0.46 18.04
CA SER A 114 -11.65 -0.59 18.32
C SER A 114 -11.08 0.67 18.96
N ASN A 115 -10.90 0.75 20.28
CA ASN A 115 -10.19 1.90 20.87
C ASN A 115 -8.65 1.82 20.68
N PHE A 116 -8.20 1.44 19.48
CA PHE A 116 -6.80 1.26 19.12
C PHE A 116 -6.62 1.48 17.61
N LEU A 117 -5.70 2.38 17.25
CA LEU A 117 -5.32 2.61 15.86
C LEU A 117 -4.38 1.51 15.37
N SER A 118 -4.81 0.74 14.38
CA SER A 118 -4.12 -0.47 13.92
C SER A 118 -2.74 -0.18 13.29
N VAL A 119 -1.87 -1.19 13.20
CA VAL A 119 -0.58 -1.07 12.48
C VAL A 119 -0.77 -0.62 11.03
N GLU A 120 -1.78 -1.16 10.34
CA GLU A 120 -2.14 -0.73 8.98
C GLU A 120 -2.42 0.77 8.92
N SER A 121 -3.31 1.27 9.78
CA SER A 121 -3.72 2.68 9.82
C SER A 121 -2.56 3.59 10.21
N ARG A 122 -1.74 3.17 11.18
CA ARG A 122 -0.51 3.89 11.60
C ARG A 122 0.52 3.96 10.47
N THR A 123 0.67 2.87 9.72
CA THR A 123 1.57 2.81 8.55
C THR A 123 1.09 3.77 7.48
N LYS A 124 -0.20 3.71 7.13
CA LYS A 124 -0.83 4.57 6.12
C LYS A 124 -0.69 6.04 6.48
N ALA A 125 -1.09 6.44 7.68
CA ALA A 125 -1.00 7.83 8.12
C ALA A 125 0.45 8.36 8.16
N THR A 126 1.40 7.53 8.63
CA THR A 126 2.83 7.93 8.62
C THR A 126 3.36 8.13 7.20
N ARG A 127 3.02 7.23 6.29
CA ARG A 127 3.38 7.31 4.87
C ARG A 127 2.74 8.53 4.21
N ASP A 128 1.44 8.72 4.40
CA ASP A 128 0.68 9.76 3.72
C ASP A 128 1.13 11.16 4.19
N TYR A 129 1.49 11.31 5.47
CA TYR A 129 2.18 12.51 5.95
C TYR A 129 3.57 12.66 5.31
N ALA A 130 4.38 11.60 5.26
CA ALA A 130 5.70 11.69 4.63
C ALA A 130 5.61 12.10 3.15
N LEU A 131 4.61 11.61 2.41
CA LEU A 131 4.36 11.99 1.03
C LEU A 131 3.85 13.42 0.87
N SER A 132 3.03 13.90 1.82
CA SER A 132 2.50 15.27 1.79
C SER A 132 3.59 16.33 1.87
N GLN A 133 4.72 15.99 2.50
CA GLN A 133 5.90 16.84 2.62
C GLN A 133 6.81 16.82 1.37
N LEU A 134 6.49 16.00 0.35
CA LEU A 134 7.31 15.81 -0.85
C LEU A 134 6.65 16.38 -2.12
N GLN A 135 5.74 17.34 -1.98
CA GLN A 135 5.08 17.95 -3.14
C GLN A 135 6.10 18.54 -4.12
N GLU A 136 7.09 19.29 -3.64
CA GLU A 136 8.13 19.88 -4.50
C GLU A 136 9.03 18.83 -5.14
N ALA A 137 9.30 17.70 -4.46
CA ALA A 137 10.05 16.60 -5.04
C ALA A 137 9.25 15.93 -6.17
N PHE A 138 7.94 15.74 -5.97
CA PHE A 138 7.04 15.24 -7.00
C PHE A 138 6.95 16.20 -8.20
N GLU A 139 6.79 17.49 -7.96
CA GLU A 139 6.77 18.52 -9.02
C GLU A 139 8.11 18.69 -9.74
N ALA A 140 9.24 18.31 -9.12
CA ALA A 140 10.55 18.34 -9.74
C ALA A 140 10.74 17.18 -10.72
N VAL A 141 10.12 16.03 -10.47
CA VAL A 141 10.14 14.85 -11.37
C VAL A 141 8.86 14.72 -12.19
N ASP A 142 8.06 15.81 -12.24
CA ASP A 142 6.67 15.81 -12.68
C ASP A 142 6.51 15.02 -13.98
N PRO A 143 5.68 13.96 -14.01
CA PRO A 143 5.78 13.02 -15.09
C PRO A 143 5.08 13.54 -16.35
N ARG A 144 5.78 13.50 -17.49
CA ARG A 144 5.21 13.74 -18.82
C ARG A 144 4.06 12.75 -19.08
N PHE A 145 3.06 13.19 -19.87
CA PHE A 145 1.95 12.35 -20.36
C PHE A 145 1.05 11.78 -19.23
N PHE A 146 0.27 12.64 -18.56
CA PHE A 146 -0.70 12.23 -17.52
C PHE A 146 -0.10 11.40 -16.38
N GLY A 147 1.13 11.71 -15.96
CA GLY A 147 1.79 11.03 -14.85
C GLY A 147 2.41 9.67 -15.21
N LEU A 148 2.59 9.34 -16.50
CA LEU A 148 2.97 8.00 -16.99
C LEU A 148 4.48 7.82 -17.19
N PHE A 149 5.23 8.90 -17.45
CA PHE A 149 6.69 8.86 -17.61
C PHE A 149 7.33 9.97 -16.78
N GLU A 150 8.28 9.65 -15.92
CA GLU A 150 9.03 10.69 -15.22
C GLU A 150 9.76 11.60 -16.23
N ASP A 151 9.86 12.89 -15.93
CA ASP A 151 10.71 13.78 -16.71
C ASP A 151 12.19 13.45 -16.48
N GLU A 152 12.88 12.90 -17.49
CA GLU A 152 14.28 12.47 -17.34
C GLU A 152 15.21 13.59 -16.87
N ALA A 153 14.98 14.83 -17.33
CA ALA A 153 15.73 16.00 -16.89
C ALA A 153 15.45 16.34 -15.43
N GLY A 154 14.18 16.36 -15.02
CA GLY A 154 13.76 16.54 -13.63
C GLY A 154 14.30 15.45 -12.68
N VAL A 155 14.26 14.19 -13.10
CA VAL A 155 14.86 13.05 -12.36
C VAL A 155 16.36 13.25 -12.19
N ARG A 156 17.06 13.59 -13.27
CA ARG A 156 18.49 13.87 -13.24
C ARG A 156 18.79 15.00 -12.25
N ASP A 157 18.12 16.13 -12.38
CA ASP A 157 18.38 17.30 -11.54
C ASP A 157 18.09 17.00 -10.06
N LEU A 158 16.99 16.30 -9.75
CA LEU A 158 16.66 15.90 -8.38
C LEU A 158 17.72 14.98 -7.79
N VAL A 159 18.21 13.99 -8.56
CA VAL A 159 19.26 13.07 -8.10
C VAL A 159 20.56 13.82 -7.83
N TYR A 160 20.92 14.77 -8.69
CA TYR A 160 22.10 15.62 -8.50
C TYR A 160 21.99 16.43 -7.21
N GLU A 161 20.88 17.14 -6.98
CA GLU A 161 20.65 17.94 -5.78
C GLU A 161 20.65 17.07 -4.51
N MET A 162 20.03 15.88 -4.55
CA MET A 162 20.03 14.91 -3.44
C MET A 162 21.44 14.41 -3.10
N ARG A 163 22.35 14.39 -4.09
CA ARG A 163 23.77 14.02 -3.93
C ARG A 163 24.68 15.22 -3.64
N GLY A 164 24.12 16.42 -3.47
CA GLY A 164 24.86 17.64 -3.14
C GLY A 164 25.49 18.35 -4.34
N GLN A 165 25.07 18.01 -5.56
CA GLN A 165 25.50 18.68 -6.78
C GLN A 165 24.47 19.74 -7.17
N ASN A 166 24.90 21.01 -7.26
CA ASN A 166 24.00 22.11 -7.60
C ASN A 166 23.69 22.13 -9.09
N THR A 167 22.41 22.09 -9.43
CA THR A 167 21.88 22.05 -10.80
C THR A 167 21.36 23.40 -11.26
N GLY A 168 21.14 24.34 -10.33
CA GLY A 168 20.42 25.59 -10.58
C GLY A 168 18.89 25.44 -10.61
N ASN A 169 18.35 24.22 -10.56
CA ASN A 169 16.91 23.96 -10.58
C ASN A 169 16.31 24.13 -9.17
N ALA A 170 15.56 25.21 -8.97
CA ALA A 170 14.98 25.55 -7.67
C ALA A 170 13.98 24.50 -7.15
N LYS A 171 13.23 23.83 -8.02
CA LYS A 171 12.30 22.76 -7.63
C LYS A 171 13.06 21.53 -7.17
N ALA A 172 14.05 21.09 -7.94
CA ALA A 172 14.90 19.97 -7.58
C ALA A 172 15.62 20.18 -6.24
N ARG A 173 16.15 21.38 -6.00
CA ARG A 173 16.78 21.74 -4.72
C ARG A 173 15.81 21.68 -3.54
N LYS A 174 14.61 22.24 -3.68
CA LYS A 174 13.56 22.16 -2.65
C LYS A 174 13.13 20.71 -2.41
N GLY A 175 12.93 19.93 -3.46
CA GLY A 175 12.58 18.52 -3.37
C GLY A 175 13.65 17.68 -2.67
N ALA A 176 14.93 17.91 -2.98
CA ALA A 176 16.05 17.25 -2.32
C ALA A 176 16.14 17.59 -0.83
N LYS A 177 15.90 18.86 -0.47
CA LYS A 177 15.83 19.31 0.92
C LYS A 177 14.68 18.62 1.67
N ALA A 178 13.47 18.66 1.11
CA ALA A 178 12.28 18.02 1.70
C ALA A 178 12.49 16.51 1.90
N TRP A 179 13.08 15.83 0.91
CA TRP A 179 13.45 14.42 1.02
C TRP A 179 14.39 14.14 2.20
N ARG A 180 15.43 14.96 2.36
CA ARG A 180 16.38 14.82 3.49
C ARG A 180 15.70 15.03 4.83
N GLU A 181 14.85 16.05 4.95
CA GLU A 181 14.13 16.37 6.19
C GLU A 181 13.14 15.27 6.58
N VAL A 182 12.34 14.77 5.62
CA VAL A 182 11.36 13.70 5.85
C VAL A 182 12.04 12.39 6.20
N THR A 183 13.09 12.00 5.46
CA THR A 183 13.80 10.74 5.74
C THR A 183 14.55 10.77 7.06
N ASP A 184 15.13 11.93 7.44
CA ASP A 184 15.75 12.08 8.76
C ASP A 184 14.72 12.08 9.89
N LEU A 185 13.56 12.73 9.72
CA LEU A 185 12.44 12.62 10.65
C LEU A 185 12.08 11.15 10.87
N LEU A 186 11.77 10.40 9.82
CA LEU A 186 11.38 8.98 9.95
C LEU A 186 12.50 8.12 10.55
N ARG A 187 13.76 8.39 10.23
CA ARG A 187 14.92 7.73 10.86
C ARG A 187 14.97 7.99 12.37
N ARG A 188 14.84 9.24 12.80
CA ARG A 188 14.81 9.62 14.23
C ARG A 188 13.63 8.98 14.95
N ARG A 189 12.44 8.99 14.34
CA ARG A 189 11.24 8.28 14.86
C ARG A 189 11.48 6.79 15.03
N PHE A 190 12.08 6.12 14.05
CA PHE A 190 12.39 4.70 14.13
C PHE A 190 13.38 4.40 15.27
N ASN A 191 14.43 5.21 15.40
CA ASN A 191 15.42 5.09 16.47
C ASN A 191 14.80 5.34 17.84
N ASP A 192 13.86 6.28 17.94
CA ASP A 192 13.14 6.56 19.17
C ASP A 192 12.27 5.40 19.65
N ALA A 193 11.73 4.63 18.71
CA ALA A 193 11.00 3.40 18.98
C ALA A 193 11.91 2.19 19.30
N GLY A 194 13.23 2.41 19.41
CA GLY A 194 14.23 1.39 19.73
C GLY A 194 14.99 0.87 18.51
N GLY A 195 14.78 1.45 17.33
CA GLY A 195 15.62 1.27 16.16
C GLY A 195 17.05 1.76 16.36
N ASP A 196 17.93 1.47 15.41
CA ASP A 196 19.33 1.93 15.44
C ASP A 196 19.87 2.13 14.01
N ILE A 197 19.25 3.07 13.29
CA ILE A 197 19.68 3.48 11.96
C ILE A 197 20.65 4.66 12.10
N GLY A 198 21.91 4.42 11.70
CA GLY A 198 22.94 5.45 11.66
C GLY A 198 22.65 6.58 10.66
N TYR A 199 23.27 7.73 10.88
CA TYR A 199 23.22 8.85 9.94
C TYR A 199 24.35 8.72 8.90
N LEU A 200 24.05 8.99 7.64
CA LEU A 200 24.99 8.96 6.53
C LEU A 200 24.84 10.27 5.75
N GLU A 201 25.82 11.16 5.87
CA GLU A 201 25.78 12.50 5.27
C GLU A 201 25.54 12.46 3.76
N ASN A 202 26.15 11.51 3.05
CA ASN A 202 26.02 11.32 1.61
C ASN A 202 25.01 10.22 1.21
N TRP A 203 24.06 9.88 2.08
CA TRP A 203 23.08 8.82 1.79
C TRP A 203 22.28 9.11 0.51
N GLY A 204 21.81 10.35 0.35
CA GLY A 204 21.08 10.85 -0.82
C GLY A 204 19.74 10.15 -1.05
N ILE A 205 19.77 8.93 -1.59
CA ILE A 205 18.60 8.21 -2.13
C ILE A 205 18.75 6.71 -1.83
N PRO A 206 17.67 5.97 -1.56
CA PRO A 206 17.68 4.51 -1.52
C PRO A 206 18.24 3.92 -2.82
N GLN A 207 19.03 2.85 -2.70
CA GLN A 207 19.57 2.15 -3.86
C GLN A 207 18.68 0.97 -4.20
N HIS A 208 18.31 0.88 -5.47
CA HIS A 208 17.54 -0.23 -6.02
C HIS A 208 18.37 -1.02 -7.01
N HIS A 209 18.20 -2.34 -6.99
CA HIS A 209 18.89 -3.29 -7.86
C HIS A 209 17.86 -4.29 -8.39
N SER A 210 17.70 -4.37 -9.70
CA SER A 210 16.84 -5.37 -10.32
C SER A 210 17.53 -6.74 -10.24
N MET A 211 16.95 -7.64 -9.44
CA MET A 211 17.40 -9.04 -9.38
C MET A 211 17.44 -9.67 -10.77
N GLU A 212 16.44 -9.38 -11.61
CA GLU A 212 16.34 -9.92 -12.96
C GLU A 212 17.44 -9.40 -13.87
N LYS A 213 17.61 -8.07 -13.98
CA LYS A 213 18.64 -7.50 -14.87
C LYS A 213 20.06 -7.86 -14.42
N VAL A 214 20.29 -7.92 -13.10
CA VAL A 214 21.60 -8.32 -12.57
C VAL A 214 21.83 -9.82 -12.80
N GLY A 215 20.83 -10.68 -12.57
CA GLY A 215 20.95 -12.13 -12.82
C GLY A 215 20.99 -12.52 -14.30
N ALA A 216 20.57 -11.63 -15.21
CA ALA A 216 20.61 -11.85 -16.66
C ALA A 216 22.01 -11.66 -17.29
N VAL A 217 22.95 -11.06 -16.56
CA VAL A 217 24.34 -10.86 -17.02
C VAL A 217 25.29 -11.73 -16.20
N SER A 218 26.46 -12.07 -16.75
CA SER A 218 27.51 -12.75 -15.97
C SER A 218 28.00 -11.89 -14.80
N LYS A 219 28.44 -12.52 -13.72
CA LYS A 219 29.13 -11.88 -12.58
C LYS A 219 30.22 -10.91 -13.03
N ASP A 220 31.11 -11.36 -13.92
CA ASP A 220 32.26 -10.56 -14.37
C ASP A 220 31.83 -9.31 -15.12
N LYS A 221 30.83 -9.43 -16.01
CA LYS A 221 30.21 -8.28 -16.67
C LYS A 221 29.66 -7.27 -15.66
N TRP A 222 28.88 -7.72 -14.68
CA TRP A 222 28.31 -6.82 -13.67
C TRP A 222 29.40 -6.13 -12.85
N VAL A 223 30.42 -6.86 -12.41
CA VAL A 223 31.56 -6.30 -11.67
C VAL A 223 32.27 -5.23 -12.52
N SER A 224 32.56 -5.53 -13.78
CA SER A 224 33.18 -4.59 -14.73
C SER A 224 32.34 -3.32 -14.92
N ASP A 225 31.02 -3.45 -15.05
CA ASP A 225 30.11 -2.32 -15.24
C ASP A 225 30.01 -1.44 -13.98
N VAL A 226 30.30 -1.98 -12.78
CA VAL A 226 30.13 -1.28 -11.49
C VAL A 226 31.43 -0.72 -10.94
N ILE A 227 32.57 -1.40 -11.08
CA ILE A 227 33.80 -1.10 -10.33
C ILE A 227 34.29 0.34 -10.51
N GLY A 228 34.18 0.91 -11.72
CA GLY A 228 34.56 2.30 -12.02
C GLY A 228 33.57 3.38 -11.54
N LYS A 229 32.40 2.97 -11.03
CA LYS A 229 31.30 3.85 -10.58
C LYS A 229 31.32 4.09 -9.06
N LEU A 230 32.22 3.43 -8.33
CA LEU A 230 32.27 3.43 -6.87
C LEU A 230 33.19 4.51 -6.30
N ASP A 231 32.84 5.02 -5.13
CA ASP A 231 33.69 5.90 -4.32
C ASP A 231 34.72 5.05 -3.56
N ARG A 232 35.96 5.03 -4.04
CA ARG A 232 37.05 4.20 -3.51
C ARG A 232 37.31 4.43 -2.02
N LYS A 233 36.96 5.59 -1.45
CA LYS A 233 37.20 5.87 -0.03
C LYS A 233 36.46 4.90 0.91
N TYR A 234 35.31 4.36 0.49
CA TYR A 234 34.55 3.39 1.29
C TYR A 234 35.14 1.98 1.27
N TYR A 235 36.13 1.73 0.41
CA TYR A 235 36.79 0.44 0.23
C TYR A 235 38.21 0.53 0.80
N THR A 236 38.29 0.89 2.08
CA THR A 236 39.54 1.09 2.83
C THR A 236 39.78 -0.09 3.77
N ARG A 237 41.02 -0.59 3.79
CA ARG A 237 41.50 -1.64 4.70
C ARG A 237 41.68 -1.09 6.12
N ALA A 238 41.84 -1.98 7.10
CA ALA A 238 42.00 -1.56 8.51
C ALA A 238 43.28 -0.74 8.74
N ASP A 239 44.31 -0.95 7.93
CA ASP A 239 45.58 -0.20 7.95
C ASP A 239 45.49 1.18 7.26
N GLY A 240 44.35 1.52 6.65
CA GLY A 240 44.13 2.77 5.92
C GLY A 240 44.61 2.78 4.46
N GLN A 241 45.07 1.65 3.93
CA GLN A 241 45.28 1.50 2.49
C GLN A 241 43.94 1.25 1.77
N LEU A 242 43.83 1.67 0.52
CA LEU A 242 42.67 1.32 -0.31
C LEU A 242 42.74 -0.17 -0.67
N MET A 243 41.59 -0.83 -0.75
CA MET A 243 41.49 -2.15 -1.36
C MET A 243 42.03 -2.09 -2.79
N ASN A 244 42.72 -3.13 -3.22
CA ASN A 244 43.13 -3.28 -4.61
C ASN A 244 41.95 -3.75 -5.48
N ASP A 245 42.14 -3.82 -6.80
CA ASP A 245 41.05 -4.17 -7.72
C ASP A 245 40.59 -5.62 -7.60
N ALA A 246 41.48 -6.54 -7.23
CA ALA A 246 41.12 -7.93 -6.99
C ALA A 246 40.22 -8.07 -5.75
N GLU A 247 40.56 -7.37 -4.66
CA GLU A 247 39.75 -7.34 -3.43
C GLU A 247 38.39 -6.69 -3.66
N LEU A 248 38.35 -5.56 -4.38
CA LEU A 248 37.09 -4.88 -4.69
C LEU A 248 36.22 -5.75 -5.62
N SER A 249 36.82 -6.41 -6.60
CA SER A 249 36.12 -7.35 -7.49
C SER A 249 35.56 -8.54 -6.72
N ALA A 250 36.30 -9.09 -5.75
CA ALA A 250 35.81 -10.15 -4.87
C ALA A 250 34.61 -9.69 -4.03
N PHE A 251 34.70 -8.51 -3.41
CA PHE A 251 33.59 -7.90 -2.68
C PHE A 251 32.35 -7.71 -3.56
N LEU A 252 32.52 -7.14 -4.76
CA LEU A 252 31.44 -6.97 -5.73
C LEU A 252 30.88 -8.32 -6.20
N GLY A 253 31.73 -9.33 -6.28
CA GLY A 253 31.32 -10.69 -6.57
C GLY A 253 30.33 -11.27 -5.55
N GLU A 254 30.56 -11.04 -4.26
CA GLU A 254 29.62 -11.43 -3.20
C GLU A 254 28.35 -10.58 -3.20
N ALA A 255 28.47 -9.30 -3.53
CA ALA A 255 27.32 -8.42 -3.74
C ALA A 255 26.45 -8.92 -4.90
N TYR A 256 27.05 -9.30 -6.03
CA TYR A 256 26.38 -9.90 -7.18
C TYR A 256 25.60 -11.15 -6.77
N ASN A 257 26.24 -12.11 -6.09
CA ASN A 257 25.58 -13.34 -5.64
C ASN A 257 24.35 -13.03 -4.77
N THR A 258 24.46 -12.03 -3.91
CA THR A 258 23.34 -11.59 -3.05
C THR A 258 22.22 -10.94 -3.86
N ILE A 259 22.54 -10.05 -4.79
CA ILE A 259 21.55 -9.30 -5.56
C ILE A 259 20.86 -10.21 -6.58
N ALA A 260 21.62 -10.98 -7.36
CA ALA A 260 21.11 -11.86 -8.42
C ALA A 260 20.20 -12.97 -7.88
N THR A 261 20.42 -13.42 -6.65
CA THR A 261 19.60 -14.45 -6.01
C THR A 261 18.48 -13.90 -5.12
N GLY A 262 18.33 -12.58 -5.02
CA GLY A 262 17.39 -11.96 -4.06
C GLY A 262 17.76 -12.23 -2.59
N GLY A 263 19.00 -12.64 -2.34
CA GLY A 263 19.55 -13.00 -1.04
C GLY A 263 19.24 -14.42 -0.58
N LEU A 264 18.88 -15.33 -1.50
CA LEU A 264 18.75 -16.77 -1.21
C LEU A 264 20.08 -17.40 -0.78
N ASN A 265 21.21 -16.82 -1.21
CA ASN A 265 22.55 -17.19 -0.72
C ASN A 265 22.78 -16.93 0.78
N LYS A 266 21.81 -16.30 1.48
CA LYS A 266 21.88 -15.97 2.91
C LYS A 266 20.79 -16.69 3.73
N LEU A 267 20.23 -17.78 3.21
CA LEU A 267 19.33 -18.64 3.97
C LEU A 267 20.09 -19.50 4.97
N THR A 268 19.46 -19.82 6.10
CA THR A 268 19.94 -20.86 7.02
C THR A 268 19.62 -22.25 6.49
N ASP A 269 20.14 -23.28 7.18
CA ASP A 269 19.82 -24.69 6.94
C ASP A 269 18.30 -24.99 7.00
N THR A 270 17.53 -24.15 7.69
CA THR A 270 16.06 -24.21 7.76
C THR A 270 15.34 -23.51 6.60
N GLY A 271 16.07 -22.98 5.61
CA GLY A 271 15.50 -22.27 4.46
C GLY A 271 14.89 -20.91 4.80
N MET A 272 15.08 -20.42 6.03
CA MET A 272 14.61 -19.09 6.46
C MET A 272 15.77 -18.08 6.43
N ARG A 273 15.45 -16.81 6.18
CA ARG A 273 16.43 -15.73 6.45
C ARG A 273 16.56 -15.57 7.95
N ILE A 274 17.78 -15.50 8.49
CA ILE A 274 17.99 -15.07 9.88
C ILE A 274 17.45 -13.64 10.00
N SER A 275 16.27 -13.48 10.59
CA SER A 275 15.73 -12.17 10.92
C SER A 275 15.97 -11.92 12.41
N GLY A 276 16.88 -10.98 12.71
CA GLY A 276 16.96 -10.41 14.05
C GLY A 276 15.72 -9.58 14.39
N ALA A 277 15.72 -8.93 15.56
CA ALA A 277 14.67 -8.00 15.94
C ALA A 277 14.42 -6.95 14.85
N ARG A 278 13.16 -6.61 14.56
CA ARG A 278 12.82 -5.62 13.51
C ARG A 278 13.50 -4.28 13.73
N ALA A 279 13.73 -3.88 14.99
CA ALA A 279 14.51 -2.71 15.36
C ALA A 279 15.96 -2.68 14.82
N ASN A 280 16.52 -3.81 14.37
CA ASN A 280 17.83 -3.86 13.74
C ASN A 280 17.78 -3.61 12.22
N ARG A 281 16.58 -3.47 11.64
CA ARG A 281 16.42 -3.21 10.21
C ARG A 281 16.99 -1.84 9.86
N GLY A 282 17.83 -1.80 8.83
CA GLY A 282 18.53 -0.58 8.41
C GLY A 282 19.75 -0.18 9.25
N ASN A 283 20.12 -0.94 10.30
CA ASN A 283 21.34 -0.69 11.09
C ASN A 283 22.61 -0.98 10.27
N ALA A 284 22.58 -2.01 9.42
CA ALA A 284 23.71 -2.30 8.53
C ALA A 284 23.98 -1.11 7.59
N SER A 285 25.22 -0.63 7.58
CA SER A 285 25.64 0.44 6.68
C SER A 285 25.44 0.03 5.23
N ARG A 286 25.18 1.02 4.37
CA ARG A 286 25.26 0.84 2.92
C ARG A 286 26.62 0.22 2.56
N GLN A 287 26.61 -0.67 1.57
CA GLN A 287 27.81 -1.43 1.16
C GLN A 287 28.29 -1.00 -0.24
N ILE A 288 27.36 -0.64 -1.14
CA ILE A 288 27.67 -0.10 -2.47
C ILE A 288 27.58 1.43 -2.40
N HIS A 289 28.71 2.10 -2.61
CA HIS A 289 28.79 3.56 -2.56
C HIS A 289 29.16 4.12 -3.92
N PHE A 290 28.17 4.67 -4.65
CA PHE A 290 28.42 5.39 -5.90
C PHE A 290 29.11 6.73 -5.64
N LYS A 291 30.11 7.06 -6.47
CA LYS A 291 30.95 8.29 -6.34
C LYS A 291 30.21 9.58 -6.64
N ASP A 292 29.25 9.56 -7.56
CA ASP A 292 28.50 10.73 -7.99
C ASP A 292 27.09 10.34 -8.46
N ALA A 293 26.28 11.36 -8.79
CA ALA A 293 24.94 11.20 -9.33
C ALA A 293 24.95 10.47 -10.68
N ASP A 294 25.90 10.78 -11.57
CA ASP A 294 26.02 10.15 -12.90
C ASP A 294 26.26 8.65 -12.80
N SER A 295 27.16 8.23 -11.93
CA SER A 295 27.47 6.83 -11.65
C SER A 295 26.24 6.07 -11.16
N TYR A 296 25.42 6.70 -10.30
CA TYR A 296 24.16 6.13 -9.86
C TYR A 296 23.13 6.04 -11.00
N LEU A 297 22.95 7.11 -11.78
CA LEU A 297 21.98 7.13 -12.89
C LEU A 297 22.35 6.12 -13.97
N GLN A 298 23.62 6.04 -14.37
CA GLN A 298 24.11 5.03 -15.31
C GLN A 298 23.91 3.61 -14.77
N TYR A 299 24.12 3.39 -13.47
CA TYR A 299 23.82 2.10 -12.86
C TYR A 299 22.32 1.77 -12.90
N GLN A 300 21.45 2.73 -12.59
CA GLN A 300 19.99 2.54 -12.64
C GLN A 300 19.50 2.31 -14.08
N GLN A 301 20.12 2.93 -15.09
CA GLN A 301 19.80 2.68 -16.49
C GLN A 301 20.08 1.21 -16.88
N LEU A 302 21.21 0.67 -16.45
CA LEU A 302 21.62 -0.71 -16.75
C LEU A 302 20.87 -1.75 -15.91
N TYR A 303 20.74 -1.50 -14.60
CA TYR A 303 20.35 -2.50 -13.60
C TYR A 303 19.19 -2.09 -12.69
N GLY A 304 18.56 -0.95 -12.94
CA GLY A 304 17.32 -0.53 -12.31
C GLY A 304 16.11 -1.00 -13.14
N ASP A 305 14.99 -1.26 -12.48
CA ASP A 305 13.70 -1.57 -13.11
C ASP A 305 12.54 -0.80 -12.47
N ARG A 306 12.84 0.27 -11.73
CA ARG A 306 11.86 1.13 -11.06
C ARG A 306 12.17 2.58 -11.36
N SER A 307 11.11 3.39 -11.38
CA SER A 307 11.25 4.84 -11.47
C SER A 307 11.86 5.40 -10.17
N LEU A 308 12.42 6.61 -10.20
CA LEU A 308 12.99 7.23 -8.99
C LEU A 308 11.91 7.40 -7.91
N TRP A 309 10.73 7.85 -8.32
CA TRP A 309 9.59 8.01 -7.44
C TRP A 309 9.13 6.69 -6.80
N GLU A 310 9.06 5.60 -7.57
CA GLU A 310 8.74 4.27 -7.01
C GLU A 310 9.77 3.82 -5.96
N ILE A 311 11.05 4.14 -6.14
CA ILE A 311 12.12 3.85 -5.18
C ILE A 311 11.93 4.66 -3.89
N MET A 312 11.66 5.97 -4.02
CA MET A 312 11.42 6.88 -2.90
C MET A 312 10.19 6.46 -2.10
N VAL A 313 9.05 6.27 -2.77
CA VAL A 313 7.80 5.82 -2.18
C VAL A 313 8.01 4.47 -1.47
N GLY A 314 8.62 3.49 -2.12
CA GLY A 314 8.87 2.18 -1.53
C GLY A 314 9.72 2.23 -0.25
N HIS A 315 10.66 3.19 -0.16
CA HIS A 315 11.41 3.44 1.06
C HIS A 315 10.53 4.02 2.17
N LEU A 316 9.72 5.04 1.86
CA LEU A 316 8.78 5.65 2.82
C LEU A 316 7.77 4.64 3.34
N GLU A 317 7.20 3.80 2.47
CA GLU A 317 6.29 2.71 2.85
C GLU A 317 6.97 1.72 3.79
N GLY A 318 8.20 1.31 3.44
CA GLY A 318 9.00 0.38 4.22
C GLY A 318 9.26 0.89 5.64
N ILE A 319 9.81 2.10 5.77
CA ILE A 319 10.16 2.67 7.08
C ILE A 319 8.91 3.03 7.90
N SER A 320 7.85 3.53 7.26
CA SER A 320 6.57 3.83 7.94
C SER A 320 5.97 2.58 8.58
N LYS A 321 6.05 1.45 7.87
CA LYS A 321 5.60 0.15 8.36
C LYS A 321 6.46 -0.38 9.49
N ASP A 322 7.77 -0.23 9.38
CA ASP A 322 8.72 -0.63 10.43
C ASP A 322 8.51 0.19 11.71
N ILE A 323 8.32 1.51 11.60
CA ILE A 323 7.93 2.41 12.71
C ILE A 323 6.62 1.93 13.33
N ALA A 324 5.57 1.73 12.53
CA ALA A 324 4.26 1.32 13.03
C ALA A 324 4.31 -0.01 13.78
N LEU A 325 5.04 -1.00 13.28
CA LEU A 325 5.22 -2.30 13.95
C LEU A 325 6.00 -2.18 15.26
N VAL A 326 7.15 -1.48 15.23
CA VAL A 326 8.04 -1.35 16.38
C VAL A 326 7.42 -0.49 17.48
N GLU A 327 6.71 0.59 17.15
CA GLU A 327 5.97 1.37 18.14
C GLU A 327 4.74 0.64 18.68
N THR A 328 4.13 -0.28 17.90
CA THR A 328 2.94 -1.02 18.33
C THR A 328 3.30 -2.16 19.28
N TYR A 329 4.24 -3.02 18.86
CA TYR A 329 4.59 -4.26 19.57
C TYR A 329 5.95 -4.21 20.27
N GLY A 330 6.68 -3.10 20.17
CA GLY A 330 8.03 -2.96 20.70
C GLY A 330 9.13 -3.38 19.71
N PRO A 331 10.42 -3.28 20.11
CA PRO A 331 11.59 -3.49 19.25
C PRO A 331 11.67 -4.85 18.54
N ASN A 332 11.08 -5.90 19.13
CA ASN A 332 10.93 -7.20 18.51
C ASN A 332 9.43 -7.54 18.34
N PRO A 333 8.78 -6.97 17.32
CA PRO A 333 7.33 -7.04 17.19
C PRO A 333 6.84 -8.47 16.95
N ASP A 334 7.63 -9.28 16.25
CA ASP A 334 7.29 -10.67 15.94
C ASP A 334 7.19 -11.54 17.20
N HIS A 335 8.15 -11.36 18.12
CA HIS A 335 8.19 -12.09 19.37
C HIS A 335 7.05 -11.69 20.29
N VAL A 336 6.81 -10.38 20.44
CA VAL A 336 5.72 -9.87 21.30
C VAL A 336 4.35 -10.28 20.76
N PHE A 337 4.14 -10.17 19.45
CA PHE A 337 2.90 -10.59 18.82
C PHE A 337 2.63 -12.09 19.00
N ARG A 338 3.62 -12.96 18.73
CA ARG A 338 3.46 -14.41 18.93
C ARG A 338 3.17 -14.76 20.38
N SER A 339 3.90 -14.15 21.32
CA SER A 339 3.64 -14.33 22.75
C SER A 339 2.22 -13.90 23.15
N LEU A 340 1.70 -12.80 22.60
CA LEU A 340 0.31 -12.38 22.82
C LEU A 340 -0.67 -13.38 22.21
N LEU A 341 -0.42 -13.82 20.98
CA LEU A 341 -1.28 -14.75 20.27
C LEU A 341 -1.39 -16.07 21.02
N ASP A 342 -0.27 -16.66 21.43
CA ASP A 342 -0.22 -17.94 22.15
C ASP A 342 -0.92 -17.84 23.50
N GLN A 343 -0.66 -16.77 24.27
CA GLN A 343 -1.34 -16.52 25.54
C GLN A 343 -2.85 -16.40 25.34
N VAL A 344 -3.29 -15.52 24.45
CA VAL A 344 -4.71 -15.26 24.22
C VAL A 344 -5.41 -16.50 23.66
N LYS A 345 -4.76 -17.25 22.77
CA LYS A 345 -5.24 -18.52 22.23
C LYS A 345 -5.44 -19.54 23.36
N ALA A 346 -4.44 -19.74 24.21
CA ALA A 346 -4.51 -20.68 25.33
C ALA A 346 -5.61 -20.28 26.33
N GLU A 347 -5.66 -19.01 26.74
CA GLU A 347 -6.71 -18.49 27.64
C GLU A 347 -8.12 -18.72 27.05
N THR A 348 -8.31 -18.40 25.77
CA THR A 348 -9.62 -18.50 25.10
C THR A 348 -10.05 -19.96 24.91
N ALA A 349 -9.11 -20.85 24.58
CA ALA A 349 -9.37 -22.28 24.42
C ALA A 349 -9.71 -22.94 25.76
N THR A 350 -8.97 -22.63 26.83
CA THR A 350 -9.24 -23.14 28.18
C THR A 350 -10.58 -22.66 28.72
N ALA A 351 -10.96 -21.40 28.45
CA ALA A 351 -12.26 -20.87 28.83
C ALA A 351 -13.44 -21.47 28.03
N ASN A 352 -13.19 -21.99 26.82
CA ASN A 352 -14.22 -22.58 25.95
C ASN A 352 -13.73 -23.86 25.26
N PRO A 353 -13.51 -24.98 25.99
CA PRO A 353 -12.89 -26.19 25.42
C PRO A 353 -13.65 -26.78 24.23
N SER A 354 -14.99 -26.69 24.23
CA SER A 354 -15.85 -27.15 23.14
C SER A 354 -15.69 -26.37 21.83
N LYS A 355 -15.09 -25.17 21.89
CA LYS A 355 -14.86 -24.28 20.73
C LYS A 355 -13.39 -24.21 20.32
N THR A 356 -12.53 -25.11 20.82
CA THR A 356 -11.08 -25.10 20.56
C THR A 356 -10.74 -25.01 19.07
N GLY A 357 -11.41 -25.77 18.19
CA GLY A 357 -11.19 -25.69 16.75
C GLY A 357 -11.51 -24.31 16.13
N LYS A 358 -12.52 -23.60 16.67
CA LYS A 358 -12.84 -22.23 16.27
C LYS A 358 -11.78 -21.24 16.75
N VAL A 359 -11.29 -21.42 17.99
CA VAL A 359 -10.20 -20.62 18.57
C VAL A 359 -8.93 -20.77 17.74
N GLU A 360 -8.57 -22.01 17.36
CA GLU A 360 -7.43 -22.33 16.49
C GLU A 360 -7.53 -21.58 15.15
N ARG A 361 -8.68 -21.67 14.49
CA ARG A 361 -8.91 -20.99 13.21
C ARG A 361 -8.79 -19.46 13.32
N LEU A 362 -9.32 -18.87 14.39
CA LEU A 362 -9.21 -17.42 14.63
C LEU A 362 -7.78 -17.00 14.91
N ALA A 363 -7.03 -17.79 15.69
CA ALA A 363 -5.61 -17.55 15.95
C ALA A 363 -4.79 -17.61 14.65
N ASN A 364 -4.98 -18.65 13.83
CA ASN A 364 -4.29 -18.82 12.54
C ASN A 364 -4.62 -17.68 11.57
N ASN A 365 -5.88 -17.24 11.49
CA ASN A 365 -6.26 -16.09 10.67
C ASN A 365 -5.61 -14.79 11.17
N THR A 366 -5.48 -14.64 12.49
CA THR A 366 -4.83 -13.47 13.11
C THR A 366 -3.33 -13.47 12.85
N GLU A 367 -2.67 -14.63 12.92
CA GLU A 367 -1.27 -14.78 12.55
C GLU A 367 -1.03 -14.50 11.06
N ASN A 368 -1.89 -15.04 10.18
CA ASN A 368 -1.79 -14.80 8.74
C ASN A 368 -1.90 -13.31 8.40
N LEU A 369 -2.83 -12.60 9.04
CA LEU A 369 -2.98 -11.15 8.88
C LEU A 369 -1.74 -10.39 9.37
N TYR A 370 -1.18 -10.80 10.51
CA TYR A 370 0.07 -10.22 11.03
C TYR A 370 1.25 -10.47 10.10
N ASN A 371 1.41 -11.70 9.60
CA ASN A 371 2.47 -12.08 8.67
C ASN A 371 2.36 -11.28 7.36
N PHE A 372 1.14 -11.06 6.87
CA PHE A 372 0.88 -10.22 5.70
C PHE A 372 1.30 -8.76 5.94
N ILE A 373 0.79 -8.11 7.00
CA ILE A 373 1.14 -6.71 7.34
C ILE A 373 2.63 -6.56 7.65
N SER A 374 3.24 -7.50 8.38
CA SER A 374 4.67 -7.44 8.70
C SER A 374 5.58 -7.66 7.48
N GLY A 375 5.02 -8.06 6.34
CA GLY A 375 5.74 -8.31 5.10
C GLY A 375 6.48 -9.65 5.07
N LYS A 376 6.08 -10.60 5.92
CA LYS A 376 6.52 -12.00 5.88
C LYS A 376 5.80 -12.71 4.74
N THR A 377 6.18 -12.34 3.53
CA THR A 377 5.68 -12.97 2.31
C THR A 377 6.55 -14.17 1.97
N GLN A 378 5.90 -15.22 1.46
CA GLN A 378 6.61 -16.37 0.95
C GLN A 378 7.38 -15.98 -0.33
N PRO A 379 8.54 -16.59 -0.60
CA PRO A 379 9.24 -16.36 -1.85
C PRO A 379 8.37 -16.79 -3.03
N VAL A 380 8.55 -16.11 -4.16
CA VAL A 380 7.87 -16.44 -5.41
C VAL A 380 8.30 -17.85 -5.83
N ALA A 381 7.34 -18.77 -5.94
CA ALA A 381 7.63 -20.18 -6.24
C ALA A 381 8.18 -20.36 -7.66
N ASN A 382 7.55 -19.68 -8.64
CA ASN A 382 8.01 -19.65 -10.02
C ASN A 382 7.86 -18.22 -10.59
N PRO A 383 8.97 -17.50 -10.84
CA PRO A 383 8.94 -16.15 -11.38
C PRO A 383 8.31 -16.04 -12.77
N HIS A 384 8.36 -17.08 -13.60
CA HIS A 384 7.75 -17.06 -14.94
C HIS A 384 6.22 -17.16 -14.86
N ILE A 385 5.70 -18.08 -14.04
CA ILE A 385 4.24 -18.22 -13.82
C ILE A 385 3.66 -16.95 -13.21
N ALA A 386 4.36 -16.37 -12.21
CA ALA A 386 3.96 -15.12 -11.58
C ALA A 386 3.88 -13.98 -12.60
N ARG A 387 4.93 -13.78 -13.42
CA ARG A 387 4.96 -12.73 -14.45
C ARG A 387 3.91 -12.92 -15.53
N TRP A 388 3.74 -14.13 -16.03
CA TRP A 388 2.71 -14.44 -17.02
C TRP A 388 1.30 -14.13 -16.49
N SER A 389 1.02 -14.55 -15.25
CA SER A 389 -0.26 -14.30 -14.59
C SER A 389 -0.50 -12.81 -14.32
N ASP A 390 0.51 -12.08 -13.85
CA ASP A 390 0.46 -10.62 -13.67
C ASP A 390 0.17 -9.91 -15.00
N ASN A 391 0.86 -10.28 -16.08
CA ASN A 391 0.67 -9.67 -17.39
C ASN A 391 -0.75 -9.89 -17.92
N ILE A 392 -1.29 -11.11 -17.79
CA ILE A 392 -2.68 -11.41 -18.17
C ILE A 392 -3.67 -10.59 -17.34
N ARG A 393 -3.52 -10.55 -16.01
CA ARG A 393 -4.41 -9.76 -15.15
C ARG A 393 -4.39 -8.28 -15.52
N ASN A 394 -3.20 -7.72 -15.74
CA ASN A 394 -3.06 -6.32 -16.15
C ASN A 394 -3.68 -6.07 -17.53
N TRP A 395 -3.50 -6.99 -18.47
CA TRP A 395 -4.13 -6.90 -19.78
C TRP A 395 -5.67 -6.94 -19.70
N LEU A 396 -6.23 -7.83 -18.88
CA LEU A 396 -7.66 -7.90 -18.61
C LEU A 396 -8.19 -6.62 -17.95
N VAL A 397 -7.44 -6.01 -17.03
CA VAL A 397 -7.77 -4.71 -16.46
C VAL A 397 -7.84 -3.65 -17.58
N ALA A 398 -6.83 -3.59 -18.43
CA ALA A 398 -6.74 -2.63 -19.53
C ALA A 398 -7.86 -2.79 -20.57
N SER A 399 -8.29 -4.02 -20.86
CA SER A 399 -9.33 -4.28 -21.87
C SER A 399 -10.75 -4.20 -21.30
N ARG A 400 -10.97 -4.53 -20.02
CA ARG A 400 -12.32 -4.64 -19.42
C ARG A 400 -12.75 -3.43 -18.60
N LEU A 401 -11.83 -2.65 -18.02
CA LEU A 401 -12.19 -1.58 -17.07
C LEU A 401 -12.27 -0.17 -17.68
N GLY A 402 -12.27 -0.03 -19.01
CA GLY A 402 -12.40 1.29 -19.67
C GLY A 402 -13.68 2.07 -19.32
N SER A 403 -14.76 1.37 -18.96
CA SER A 403 -16.05 1.96 -18.54
C SER A 403 -16.27 1.94 -17.02
N ALA A 404 -15.24 1.61 -16.23
CA ALA A 404 -15.39 1.41 -14.78
C ALA A 404 -15.82 2.69 -14.02
N LEU A 405 -15.53 3.88 -14.57
CA LEU A 405 -16.03 5.16 -14.03
C LEU A 405 -17.56 5.18 -13.91
N LEU A 406 -18.27 4.67 -14.91
CA LEU A 406 -19.74 4.67 -14.90
C LEU A 406 -20.30 3.78 -13.77
N SER A 407 -19.55 2.76 -13.35
CA SER A 407 -19.93 1.91 -12.23
C SER A 407 -19.52 2.51 -10.87
N SER A 408 -18.59 3.46 -10.80
CA SER A 408 -18.18 4.08 -9.53
C SER A 408 -19.13 5.16 -9.02
N PHE A 409 -20.20 5.49 -9.75
CA PHE A 409 -21.26 6.37 -9.24
C PHE A 409 -21.96 5.79 -8.01
N SER A 410 -21.97 4.46 -7.84
CA SER A 410 -22.44 3.80 -6.61
C SER A 410 -21.68 4.23 -5.36
N ASP A 411 -20.42 4.66 -5.51
CA ASP A 411 -19.57 5.09 -4.39
C ASP A 411 -20.09 6.40 -3.75
N LEU A 412 -20.93 7.18 -4.46
CA LEU A 412 -21.60 8.33 -3.87
C LEU A 412 -22.52 7.91 -2.72
N GLY A 413 -23.19 6.76 -2.86
CA GLY A 413 -24.10 6.23 -1.85
C GLY A 413 -23.36 5.84 -0.58
N THR A 414 -22.21 5.18 -0.72
CA THR A 414 -21.33 4.83 0.41
C THR A 414 -20.75 6.08 1.05
N MET A 415 -20.34 7.07 0.25
CA MET A 415 -19.82 8.34 0.73
C MET A 415 -20.85 9.11 1.58
N TYR A 416 -22.05 9.36 1.07
CA TYR A 416 -23.08 10.09 1.82
C TYR A 416 -23.61 9.29 3.02
N LEU A 417 -23.70 7.97 2.92
CA LEU A 417 -24.04 7.14 4.07
C LEU A 417 -22.98 7.25 5.19
N SER A 418 -21.70 7.27 4.82
CA SER A 418 -20.59 7.40 5.78
C SER A 418 -20.55 8.79 6.41
N ALA A 419 -20.79 9.84 5.60
CA ALA A 419 -20.91 11.21 6.07
C ALA A 419 -22.06 11.36 7.08
N LYS A 420 -23.20 10.68 6.86
CA LYS A 420 -24.33 10.70 7.80
C LYS A 420 -23.98 10.03 9.12
N VAL A 421 -23.25 8.91 9.10
CA VAL A 421 -22.83 8.20 10.32
C VAL A 421 -21.77 8.97 11.10
N THR A 422 -20.94 9.75 10.43
CA THR A 422 -19.89 10.58 11.06
C THR A 422 -20.36 12.02 11.33
N ASN A 423 -21.64 12.30 11.09
CA ASN A 423 -22.29 13.60 11.27
C ASN A 423 -21.61 14.76 10.52
N LEU A 424 -21.13 14.49 9.30
CA LEU A 424 -20.49 15.50 8.46
C LEU A 424 -21.50 16.45 7.81
N PRO A 425 -21.14 17.75 7.66
CA PRO A 425 -21.99 18.73 7.00
C PRO A 425 -22.15 18.42 5.50
N MET A 426 -23.31 17.88 5.11
CA MET A 426 -23.58 17.42 3.74
C MET A 426 -23.43 18.49 2.68
N ASN A 427 -23.88 19.71 2.97
CA ASN A 427 -23.74 20.84 2.05
C ASN A 427 -22.28 21.21 1.80
N GLN A 428 -21.44 21.13 2.85
CA GLN A 428 -20.01 21.38 2.73
C GLN A 428 -19.33 20.25 1.98
N LEU A 429 -19.70 18.99 2.25
CA LEU A 429 -19.20 17.83 1.49
C LEU A 429 -19.49 17.97 -0.01
N PHE A 430 -20.71 18.35 -0.38
CA PHE A 430 -21.08 18.58 -1.78
C PHE A 430 -20.29 19.74 -2.41
N ARG A 431 -20.09 20.85 -1.69
CA ARG A 431 -19.25 21.96 -2.17
C ARG A 431 -17.80 21.52 -2.40
N ASN A 432 -17.21 20.83 -1.43
CA ASN A 432 -15.85 20.31 -1.51
C ASN A 432 -15.71 19.27 -2.64
N GLN A 433 -16.77 18.50 -2.93
CA GLN A 433 -16.81 17.58 -4.07
C GLN A 433 -16.77 18.33 -5.41
N LEU A 434 -17.57 19.38 -5.57
CA LEU A 434 -17.53 20.21 -6.78
C LEU A 434 -16.17 20.89 -6.95
N GLU A 435 -15.59 21.42 -5.87
CA GLU A 435 -14.26 22.05 -5.90
C GLU A 435 -13.17 21.04 -6.28
N ALA A 436 -13.20 19.84 -5.69
CA ALA A 436 -12.22 18.78 -5.95
C ALA A 436 -12.32 18.16 -7.34
N MET A 437 -13.50 18.23 -7.97
CA MET A 437 -13.75 17.74 -9.33
C MET A 437 -13.29 18.72 -10.42
N ASP A 438 -13.02 19.97 -10.10
CA ASP A 438 -12.45 20.93 -11.04
C ASP A 438 -10.96 20.62 -11.29
N PRO A 439 -10.59 20.12 -12.48
CA PRO A 439 -9.19 19.76 -12.77
C PRO A 439 -8.27 21.00 -12.88
N THR A 440 -8.84 22.20 -12.99
CA THR A 440 -8.07 23.45 -13.09
C THR A 440 -7.71 24.03 -11.73
N ASN A 441 -8.40 23.62 -10.66
CA ASN A 441 -8.17 24.10 -9.30
C ASN A 441 -6.94 23.44 -8.66
N ARG A 442 -5.75 23.86 -9.08
CA ARG A 442 -4.48 23.38 -8.52
C ARG A 442 -4.28 23.75 -7.05
N THR A 443 -4.92 24.81 -6.59
CA THR A 443 -4.80 25.30 -5.21
C THR A 443 -5.51 24.38 -4.22
N GLU A 444 -6.72 23.92 -4.53
CA GLU A 444 -7.39 22.90 -3.73
C GLU A 444 -6.58 21.60 -3.71
N LEU A 445 -6.13 21.12 -4.88
CA LEU A 445 -5.33 19.91 -4.95
C LEU A 445 -4.06 20.01 -4.09
N ALA A 446 -3.33 21.13 -4.17
CA ALA A 446 -2.12 21.35 -3.38
C ALA A 446 -2.41 21.36 -1.87
N ARG A 447 -3.51 22.01 -1.44
CA ARG A 447 -3.91 22.06 -0.02
C ARG A 447 -4.30 20.68 0.50
N ALA A 448 -5.15 19.95 -0.23
CA ALA A 448 -5.56 18.60 0.14
C ALA A 448 -4.35 17.65 0.20
N ARG A 449 -3.43 17.75 -0.78
CA ARG A 449 -2.21 16.95 -0.79
C ARG A 449 -1.28 17.26 0.38
N ARG A 450 -1.08 18.54 0.72
CA ARG A 450 -0.30 18.96 1.90
C ARG A 450 -0.88 18.42 3.21
N ALA A 451 -2.21 18.29 3.29
CA ALA A 451 -2.88 17.65 4.41
C ALA A 451 -2.81 16.11 4.41
N GLY A 452 -2.09 15.49 3.47
CA GLY A 452 -1.93 14.03 3.38
C GLY A 452 -3.17 13.32 2.83
N LEU A 453 -4.06 14.03 2.12
CA LEU A 453 -5.28 13.45 1.56
C LEU A 453 -5.06 12.93 0.14
N ALA A 454 -5.65 11.75 -0.14
CA ALA A 454 -5.63 11.08 -1.45
C ALA A 454 -4.21 10.87 -2.04
N MET A 455 -3.25 10.53 -1.19
CA MET A 455 -1.86 10.24 -1.59
C MET A 455 -1.74 9.00 -2.48
N GLU A 456 -2.76 8.15 -2.57
CA GLU A 456 -2.70 6.91 -3.35
C GLU A 456 -2.55 7.13 -4.85
N SER A 457 -3.01 8.28 -5.37
CA SER A 457 -2.79 8.66 -6.78
C SER A 457 -1.30 8.86 -7.09
N LEU A 458 -0.49 9.20 -6.08
CA LEU A 458 0.96 9.36 -6.20
C LEU A 458 1.71 8.02 -6.14
N LEU A 459 1.16 6.94 -5.58
CA LEU A 459 1.88 5.67 -5.35
C LEU A 459 2.15 4.80 -6.61
N GLY A 460 2.21 5.39 -7.82
CA GLY A 460 2.55 4.64 -9.05
C GLY A 460 1.44 3.69 -9.53
N SER A 461 0.19 4.17 -9.45
CA SER A 461 -1.09 3.46 -9.64
C SER A 461 -1.06 2.19 -10.51
N VAL A 462 -1.35 1.04 -9.89
CA VAL A 462 -2.36 0.12 -10.43
C VAL A 462 -3.51 0.12 -9.42
N ASN A 463 -4.69 0.45 -9.94
CA ASN A 463 -5.90 0.89 -9.25
C ASN A 463 -6.38 -0.04 -8.12
N ARG A 464 -7.34 0.41 -7.29
CA ARG A 464 -8.05 -0.40 -6.25
C ARG A 464 -8.64 -1.74 -6.74
N TRP A 465 -8.63 -1.95 -8.06
CA TRP A 465 -9.13 -3.11 -8.79
C TRP A 465 -8.02 -4.11 -9.19
N ALA A 466 -6.75 -3.82 -8.92
CA ALA A 466 -5.62 -4.68 -9.21
C ALA A 466 -4.87 -5.06 -7.93
N MET A 467 -4.39 -6.30 -7.86
CA MET A 467 -3.68 -6.86 -6.71
C MET A 467 -2.26 -7.28 -7.11
N ASP A 468 -1.28 -7.03 -6.24
CA ASP A 468 0.10 -7.56 -6.25
C ASP A 468 0.74 -7.70 -7.66
N ASN A 469 1.39 -6.64 -8.14
CA ASN A 469 2.11 -6.66 -9.43
C ASN A 469 3.64 -6.73 -9.26
N MET A 470 4.32 -7.56 -10.05
CA MET A 470 5.78 -7.54 -10.19
C MET A 470 6.21 -6.60 -11.32
N GLY A 471 7.15 -5.71 -11.00
CA GLY A 471 7.97 -4.98 -11.98
C GLY A 471 7.23 -4.05 -12.95
N PRO A 472 7.97 -3.38 -13.84
CA PRO A 472 7.43 -2.64 -14.96
C PRO A 472 7.11 -3.61 -16.11
N SER A 473 5.92 -3.49 -16.71
CA SER A 473 5.58 -4.22 -17.94
C SER A 473 4.64 -3.40 -18.81
N VAL A 474 4.63 -3.67 -20.12
CA VAL A 474 3.74 -2.99 -21.08
C VAL A 474 2.27 -3.19 -20.69
N SER A 475 1.90 -4.38 -20.19
CA SER A 475 0.54 -4.63 -19.71
C SER A 475 0.20 -3.80 -18.48
N ARG A 476 1.14 -3.60 -17.54
CA ARG A 476 0.94 -2.72 -16.37
C ARG A 476 0.73 -1.28 -16.82
N TRP A 477 1.56 -0.80 -17.75
CA TRP A 477 1.39 0.52 -18.35
C TRP A 477 0.02 0.68 -19.01
N ALA A 478 -0.40 -0.28 -19.84
CA ALA A 478 -1.69 -0.23 -20.54
C ALA A 478 -2.86 -0.20 -19.54
N ALA A 479 -2.79 -1.01 -18.47
CA ALA A 479 -3.77 -0.99 -17.38
C ALA A 479 -3.84 0.40 -16.75
N THR A 480 -2.70 0.96 -16.31
CA THR A 480 -2.63 2.29 -15.69
C THR A 480 -3.14 3.40 -16.63
N ALA A 481 -2.73 3.38 -17.89
CA ALA A 481 -3.13 4.35 -18.90
C ALA A 481 -4.65 4.32 -19.13
N VAL A 482 -5.25 3.13 -19.31
CA VAL A 482 -6.71 3.00 -19.47
C VAL A 482 -7.46 3.45 -18.22
N MET A 483 -6.99 3.11 -17.02
CA MET A 483 -7.64 3.56 -15.79
C MET A 483 -7.64 5.09 -15.66
N ARG A 484 -6.53 5.76 -16.03
CA ARG A 484 -6.46 7.22 -16.04
C ARG A 484 -7.31 7.84 -17.14
N ALA A 485 -7.20 7.32 -18.36
CA ALA A 485 -7.98 7.77 -19.51
C ALA A 485 -9.50 7.60 -19.32
N SER A 486 -9.92 6.63 -18.51
CA SER A 486 -11.33 6.44 -18.14
C SER A 486 -11.88 7.54 -17.22
N GLY A 487 -11.02 8.32 -16.56
CA GLY A 487 -11.38 9.31 -15.54
C GLY A 487 -11.56 8.73 -14.13
N LEU A 488 -11.54 7.40 -13.95
CA LEU A 488 -11.81 6.76 -12.66
C LEU A 488 -10.81 7.16 -11.56
N THR A 489 -9.52 7.28 -11.87
CA THR A 489 -8.52 7.72 -10.88
C THR A 489 -8.80 9.13 -10.37
N ALA A 490 -9.08 10.07 -11.28
CA ALA A 490 -9.41 11.46 -10.91
C ALA A 490 -10.72 11.53 -10.12
N TRP A 491 -11.74 10.76 -10.52
CA TRP A 491 -13.00 10.65 -9.80
C TRP A 491 -12.80 10.17 -8.36
N SER A 492 -12.17 9.01 -8.16
CA SER A 492 -11.97 8.48 -6.81
C SER A 492 -11.09 9.40 -5.95
N ASP A 493 -10.04 10.00 -6.52
CA ASP A 493 -9.16 10.94 -5.83
C ASP A 493 -9.91 12.19 -5.35
N ALA A 494 -10.71 12.81 -6.23
CA ALA A 494 -11.51 13.98 -5.90
C ALA A 494 -12.49 13.72 -4.75
N HIS A 495 -13.18 12.57 -4.75
CA HIS A 495 -14.12 12.22 -3.69
C HIS A 495 -13.42 11.93 -2.35
N LYS A 496 -12.25 11.28 -2.39
CA LYS A 496 -11.44 11.08 -1.18
C LYS A 496 -10.96 12.41 -0.59
N ARG A 497 -10.49 13.34 -1.45
CA ARG A 497 -10.10 14.69 -1.02
C ARG A 497 -11.28 15.44 -0.43
N ALA A 498 -12.41 15.50 -1.13
CA ALA A 498 -13.61 16.18 -0.66
C ALA A 498 -14.08 15.67 0.72
N TYR A 499 -14.12 14.35 0.91
CA TYR A 499 -14.49 13.77 2.20
C TYR A 499 -13.45 14.09 3.28
N GLY A 500 -12.16 13.94 2.99
CA GLY A 500 -11.07 14.22 3.92
C GLY A 500 -11.02 15.68 4.36
N VAL A 501 -11.18 16.62 3.42
CA VAL A 501 -11.24 18.07 3.70
C VAL A 501 -12.42 18.39 4.59
N THR A 502 -13.60 17.86 4.27
CA THR A 502 -14.81 18.07 5.09
C THR A 502 -14.64 17.52 6.50
N MET A 503 -14.05 16.33 6.63
CA MET A 503 -13.78 15.71 7.94
C MET A 503 -12.77 16.53 8.75
N MET A 504 -11.68 17.00 8.15
CA MET A 504 -10.67 17.83 8.83
C MET A 504 -11.24 19.17 9.30
N GLY A 505 -12.08 19.82 8.49
CA GLY A 505 -12.79 21.05 8.89
C GLY A 505 -13.77 20.81 10.03
N SER A 506 -14.58 19.74 9.93
CA SER A 506 -15.53 19.34 10.98
C SER A 506 -14.83 18.99 12.30
N LEU A 507 -13.72 18.24 12.23
CA LEU A 507 -12.93 17.92 13.42
C LEU A 507 -12.35 19.18 14.07
N GLY A 508 -11.88 20.15 13.29
CA GLY A 508 -11.41 21.41 13.84
C GLY A 508 -12.53 22.21 14.53
N GLU A 509 -13.73 22.26 13.95
CA GLU A 509 -14.89 22.89 14.59
C GLU A 509 -15.22 22.24 15.94
N VAL A 510 -15.23 20.90 15.98
CA VAL A 510 -15.48 20.13 17.20
C VAL A 510 -14.38 20.38 18.25
N VAL A 511 -13.10 20.29 17.86
CA VAL A 511 -11.96 20.53 18.76
C VAL A 511 -11.98 21.94 19.35
N SER A 512 -12.38 22.94 18.57
CA SER A 512 -12.47 24.34 19.01
C SER A 512 -13.60 24.58 20.01
N ARG A 513 -14.77 23.95 19.81
CA ARG A 513 -15.95 24.16 20.67
C ARG A 513 -15.97 23.29 21.92
N THR A 514 -15.27 22.17 21.91
CA THR A 514 -15.34 21.19 22.99
C THR A 514 -14.14 21.34 23.96
N PRO A 515 -14.37 21.35 25.29
CA PRO A 515 -13.30 21.48 26.27
C PRO A 515 -12.33 20.30 26.20
N ASP A 516 -12.83 19.07 26.21
CA ASP A 516 -12.07 17.82 26.27
C ASP A 516 -12.78 16.65 25.55
N LEU A 517 -12.06 15.56 25.28
CA LEU A 517 -12.57 14.40 24.56
C LEU A 517 -13.75 13.69 25.27
N ARG A 518 -13.79 13.72 26.60
CA ARG A 518 -14.82 13.01 27.39
C ARG A 518 -16.17 13.70 27.29
N SER A 519 -16.16 15.02 27.13
CA SER A 519 -17.36 15.84 26.96
C SER A 519 -18.08 15.69 25.62
N LEU A 520 -17.48 15.00 24.64
CA LEU A 520 -18.19 14.63 23.41
C LEU A 520 -19.28 13.59 23.70
N ASP A 521 -20.40 13.66 23.00
CA ASP A 521 -21.44 12.64 23.09
C ASP A 521 -20.93 11.27 22.61
N ASP A 522 -21.23 10.20 23.36
CA ASP A 522 -20.76 8.84 23.07
C ASP A 522 -21.45 8.20 21.85
N SER A 523 -22.65 8.66 21.48
CA SER A 523 -23.37 8.18 20.31
C SER A 523 -22.88 8.88 19.04
N ASP A 524 -22.86 10.22 19.04
CA ASP A 524 -22.52 11.03 17.87
C ASP A 524 -21.03 10.91 17.49
N PHE A 525 -20.15 10.85 18.48
CA PHE A 525 -18.70 10.75 18.27
C PHE A 525 -18.14 9.34 18.51
N ARG A 526 -19.00 8.32 18.54
CA ARG A 526 -18.61 6.92 18.76
C ARG A 526 -17.45 6.49 17.88
N ILE A 527 -17.52 6.84 16.59
CA ILE A 527 -16.52 6.44 15.60
C ILE A 527 -15.19 7.11 15.85
N LEU A 528 -15.20 8.39 16.23
CA LEU A 528 -13.99 9.14 16.58
C LEU A 528 -13.37 8.57 17.87
N LYS A 529 -14.19 8.35 18.91
CA LYS A 529 -13.76 7.74 20.18
C LYS A 529 -13.21 6.32 19.98
N SER A 530 -13.66 5.61 18.96
CA SER A 530 -13.11 4.31 18.56
C SER A 530 -11.85 4.41 17.67
N LYS A 531 -11.06 5.48 17.73
CA LYS A 531 -9.79 5.59 16.98
C LYS A 531 -8.55 5.56 17.89
N GLY A 532 -8.71 5.32 19.18
CA GLY A 532 -7.59 5.34 20.12
C GLY A 532 -7.08 6.75 20.45
N ILE A 533 -7.87 7.80 20.19
CA ILE A 533 -7.55 9.19 20.54
C ILE A 533 -7.62 9.32 22.06
N THR A 534 -6.62 9.98 22.65
CA THR A 534 -6.50 10.22 24.09
C THR A 534 -6.68 11.69 24.43
N ASP A 535 -6.89 12.00 25.71
CA ASP A 535 -6.95 13.38 26.20
C ASP A 535 -5.68 14.18 25.87
N THR A 536 -4.51 13.52 25.85
CA THR A 536 -3.25 14.14 25.43
C THR A 536 -3.28 14.54 23.96
N ASP A 537 -3.76 13.65 23.09
CA ASP A 537 -3.84 13.96 21.65
C ASP A 537 -4.83 15.12 21.40
N TRP A 538 -5.98 15.09 22.08
CA TRP A 538 -6.97 16.16 22.02
C TRP A 538 -6.40 17.51 22.47
N SER A 539 -5.63 17.51 23.56
CA SER A 539 -4.96 18.72 24.07
C SER A 539 -3.98 19.28 23.05
N VAL A 540 -3.25 18.43 22.34
CA VAL A 540 -2.36 18.85 21.25
C VAL A 540 -3.16 19.43 20.08
N TRP A 541 -4.28 18.80 19.69
CA TRP A 541 -5.13 19.31 18.62
C TRP A 541 -5.70 20.69 18.93
N LYS A 542 -6.03 20.98 20.20
CA LYS A 542 -6.49 22.31 20.62
C LYS A 542 -5.41 23.40 20.51
N LEU A 543 -4.14 23.02 20.62
CA LEU A 543 -3.00 23.94 20.47
C LEU A 543 -2.67 24.21 19.00
N ALA A 544 -3.18 23.40 18.06
CA ALA A 544 -2.93 23.58 16.64
C ALA A 544 -3.65 24.83 16.12
N GLN A 545 -2.91 25.71 15.45
CA GLN A 545 -3.51 26.87 14.80
C GLN A 545 -4.31 26.41 13.57
N GLN A 546 -5.64 26.46 13.67
CA GLN A 546 -6.53 26.11 12.57
C GLN A 546 -6.35 27.04 11.37
N GLU A 547 -6.48 26.49 10.18
CA GLU A 547 -6.31 27.21 8.92
C GLU A 547 -7.67 27.54 8.29
N ASP A 548 -7.76 28.69 7.62
CA ASP A 548 -8.89 29.05 6.77
C ASP A 548 -8.55 28.77 5.32
N TRP A 549 -9.29 27.84 4.72
CA TRP A 549 -9.15 27.45 3.32
C TRP A 549 -10.25 28.09 2.44
N GLY A 550 -11.11 28.95 3.00
CA GLY A 550 -12.22 29.56 2.27
C GLY A 550 -13.31 28.55 1.89
N ASN A 551 -14.32 29.02 1.16
CA ASN A 551 -15.46 28.21 0.69
C ASN A 551 -16.20 27.43 1.79
N GLY A 552 -16.16 27.91 3.04
CA GLY A 552 -16.77 27.26 4.21
C GLY A 552 -15.83 26.32 4.98
N ASN A 553 -14.58 26.16 4.55
CA ASN A 553 -13.55 25.38 5.22
C ASN A 553 -12.68 26.26 6.14
N ASN A 554 -13.29 26.88 7.16
CA ASN A 554 -12.65 27.95 7.94
C ASN A 554 -11.92 27.46 9.21
N THR A 555 -12.08 26.19 9.57
CA THR A 555 -11.60 25.59 10.83
C THR A 555 -10.73 24.38 10.57
N MET A 556 -9.86 24.43 9.57
CA MET A 556 -9.11 23.25 9.14
C MET A 556 -8.09 22.83 10.20
N LEU A 557 -8.29 21.63 10.77
CA LEU A 557 -7.30 20.95 11.59
C LEU A 557 -6.48 20.01 10.69
N THR A 558 -5.22 20.35 10.44
CA THR A 558 -4.36 19.67 9.46
C THR A 558 -3.17 18.99 10.16
N PRO A 559 -2.54 17.98 9.53
CA PRO A 559 -1.27 17.44 10.02
C PRO A 559 -0.19 18.51 10.21
N GLU A 560 -0.11 19.45 9.28
CA GLU A 560 0.87 20.54 9.28
C GLU A 560 0.63 21.51 10.44
N SER A 561 -0.63 21.87 10.72
CA SER A 561 -0.95 22.77 11.84
C SER A 561 -0.57 22.17 13.19
N ILE A 562 -0.65 20.85 13.35
CA ILE A 562 -0.17 20.13 14.54
C ILE A 562 1.36 20.13 14.61
N MET A 563 2.04 19.84 13.50
CA MET A 563 3.50 19.72 13.50
C MET A 563 4.21 21.07 13.71
N ARG A 564 3.55 22.17 13.31
CA ARG A 564 4.01 23.56 13.50
C ARG A 564 3.85 24.10 14.91
N ILE A 565 3.18 23.37 15.82
CA ILE A 565 3.04 23.80 17.23
C ILE A 565 4.44 23.98 17.85
N PRO A 566 4.71 25.14 18.50
CA PRO A 566 5.99 25.36 19.17
C PRO A 566 6.27 24.30 20.24
N ASP A 567 7.52 23.82 20.30
CA ASP A 567 7.91 22.74 21.21
C ASP A 567 7.66 23.10 22.69
N SER A 568 7.79 24.37 23.06
CA SER A 568 7.50 24.88 24.41
C SER A 568 6.04 24.65 24.82
N ALA A 569 5.10 24.68 23.87
CA ALA A 569 3.68 24.52 24.16
C ALA A 569 3.31 23.06 24.48
N VAL A 570 4.06 22.08 23.99
CA VAL A 570 3.76 20.65 24.18
C VAL A 570 4.72 19.92 25.12
N LYS A 571 5.80 20.57 25.56
CA LYS A 571 6.83 19.97 26.44
C LYS A 571 6.25 19.37 27.73
N HIS A 572 5.22 19.98 28.29
CA HIS A 572 4.54 19.47 29.50
C HIS A 572 3.75 18.17 29.25
N LEU A 573 3.45 17.84 27.99
CA LEU A 573 2.77 16.61 27.58
C LEU A 573 3.76 15.47 27.25
N GLY A 574 5.06 15.79 27.17
CA GLY A 574 6.15 14.85 26.87
C GLY A 574 7.12 15.40 25.83
N GLU A 575 7.97 14.52 25.29
CA GLU A 575 8.92 14.89 24.23
C GLU A 575 8.19 15.50 23.01
N PRO A 576 8.45 16.78 22.67
CA PRO A 576 7.66 17.53 21.69
C PRO A 576 7.46 16.84 20.35
N GLU A 577 8.54 16.33 19.74
CA GLU A 577 8.45 15.63 18.45
C GLU A 577 7.56 14.38 18.55
N ARG A 578 7.65 13.64 19.66
CA ARG A 578 6.85 12.42 19.87
C ARG A 578 5.38 12.71 20.06
N VAL A 579 5.06 13.73 20.83
CA VAL A 579 3.68 14.12 21.13
C VAL A 579 3.01 14.69 19.88
N LYS A 580 3.66 15.61 19.16
CA LYS A 580 3.13 16.18 17.91
C LYS A 580 2.92 15.11 16.84
N PHE A 581 3.92 14.24 16.65
CA PHE A 581 3.84 13.20 15.63
C PHE A 581 2.74 12.17 15.91
N GLU A 582 2.56 11.73 17.17
CA GLU A 582 1.47 10.81 17.52
C GLU A 582 0.09 11.47 17.34
N ALA A 583 -0.08 12.72 17.78
CA ALA A 583 -1.33 13.46 17.62
C ALA A 583 -1.66 13.69 16.13
N MET A 584 -0.67 14.08 15.32
CA MET A 584 -0.80 14.21 13.86
C MET A 584 -1.21 12.87 13.24
N ARG A 585 -0.52 11.78 13.59
CA ARG A 585 -0.81 10.46 13.05
C ARG A 585 -2.21 9.97 13.41
N LYS A 586 -2.69 10.26 14.62
CA LYS A 586 -4.06 9.89 15.01
C LYS A 586 -5.10 10.70 14.27
N LEU A 587 -4.85 11.98 14.01
CA LEU A 587 -5.73 12.81 13.18
C LEU A 587 -5.81 12.21 11.78
N LEU A 588 -4.67 12.04 11.12
CA LEU A 588 -4.62 11.56 9.74
C LEU A 588 -5.11 10.11 9.64
N GLY A 589 -4.80 9.26 10.63
CA GLY A 589 -5.32 7.89 10.73
C GLY A 589 -6.84 7.83 10.87
N ALA A 590 -7.42 8.67 11.73
CA ALA A 590 -8.88 8.75 11.90
C ALA A 590 -9.57 9.24 10.62
N VAL A 591 -9.02 10.27 9.96
CA VAL A 591 -9.56 10.80 8.70
C VAL A 591 -9.43 9.76 7.58
N THR A 592 -8.25 9.15 7.41
CA THR A 592 -8.01 8.20 6.30
C THR A 592 -8.84 6.92 6.42
N GLU A 593 -9.10 6.42 7.64
CA GLU A 593 -10.01 5.28 7.83
C GLU A 593 -11.45 5.59 7.40
N GLU A 594 -11.94 6.80 7.67
CA GLU A 594 -13.30 7.21 7.26
C GLU A 594 -13.38 7.60 5.77
N VAL A 595 -12.31 8.19 5.22
CA VAL A 595 -12.17 8.38 3.76
C VAL A 595 -12.21 7.04 3.04
N ASP A 596 -11.51 6.03 3.56
CA ASP A 596 -11.50 4.68 3.03
C ASP A 596 -12.83 3.93 3.28
N MET A 597 -13.64 4.37 4.23
CA MET A 597 -15.02 3.89 4.40
C MET A 597 -15.95 4.50 3.34
N ALA A 598 -15.78 5.80 3.05
CA ALA A 598 -16.59 6.55 2.10
C ALA A 598 -16.31 6.16 0.64
N VAL A 599 -15.03 6.09 0.26
CA VAL A 599 -14.55 5.69 -1.07
C VAL A 599 -13.61 4.50 -0.91
N ILE A 600 -14.17 3.31 -1.08
CA ILE A 600 -13.54 2.08 -0.62
C ILE A 600 -12.27 1.75 -1.40
N THR A 601 -11.21 1.51 -0.64
CA THR A 601 -9.94 0.95 -1.10
C THR A 601 -9.67 -0.32 -0.28
N PRO A 602 -9.51 -1.50 -0.91
CA PRO A 602 -9.28 -2.76 -0.19
C PRO A 602 -8.10 -2.65 0.78
N GLY A 603 -8.32 -2.96 2.06
CA GLY A 603 -7.28 -3.02 3.07
C GLY A 603 -6.70 -4.43 3.20
N ALA A 604 -5.85 -4.62 4.20
CA ALA A 604 -5.11 -5.86 4.40
C ALA A 604 -6.01 -7.07 4.65
N ARG A 605 -7.16 -6.88 5.31
CA ARG A 605 -8.13 -7.96 5.56
C ARG A 605 -8.76 -8.44 4.27
N GLU A 606 -9.22 -7.50 3.46
CA GLU A 606 -9.89 -7.77 2.20
C GLU A 606 -8.90 -8.37 1.18
N GLN A 607 -7.67 -7.87 1.15
CA GLN A 607 -6.59 -8.41 0.32
C GLN A 607 -6.21 -9.85 0.71
N LEU A 608 -6.16 -10.17 2.01
CA LEU A 608 -5.86 -11.52 2.48
C LEU A 608 -6.93 -12.53 2.03
N ILE A 609 -8.21 -12.15 2.11
CA ILE A 609 -9.35 -12.99 1.68
C ILE A 609 -9.36 -13.19 0.17
N THR A 610 -8.97 -12.17 -0.58
CA THR A 610 -8.97 -12.18 -2.05
C THR A 610 -7.70 -12.81 -2.66
N GLY A 611 -6.81 -13.36 -1.82
CA GLY A 611 -5.72 -14.24 -2.25
C GLY A 611 -4.31 -13.65 -2.17
N SER A 612 -4.12 -12.43 -1.65
CA SER A 612 -2.77 -11.86 -1.48
C SER A 612 -1.87 -12.66 -0.52
N GLY A 613 -2.46 -13.39 0.44
CA GLY A 613 -1.72 -14.25 1.36
C GLY A 613 -1.24 -15.59 0.78
N ILE A 614 -1.66 -15.97 -0.44
CA ILE A 614 -1.30 -17.26 -1.04
C ILE A 614 0.00 -17.10 -1.84
N GLN A 615 0.90 -18.09 -1.76
CA GLN A 615 2.20 -18.07 -2.46
C GLN A 615 2.07 -17.69 -3.94
N ARG A 616 2.85 -16.69 -4.35
CA ARG A 616 2.94 -16.24 -5.75
C ARG A 616 3.71 -17.22 -6.62
N GLY A 617 3.39 -17.28 -7.90
CA GLY A 617 4.00 -18.20 -8.86
C GLY A 617 3.57 -19.66 -8.72
N THR A 618 2.58 -19.94 -7.85
CA THR A 618 1.91 -21.25 -7.79
C THR A 618 0.61 -21.18 -8.60
N TRP A 619 0.23 -22.26 -9.29
CA TRP A 619 -1.04 -22.32 -10.03
C TRP A 619 -2.24 -22.00 -9.14
N LYS A 620 -2.26 -22.54 -7.92
CA LYS A 620 -3.31 -22.25 -6.93
C LYS A 620 -3.38 -20.75 -6.60
N GLY A 621 -2.25 -20.14 -6.28
CA GLY A 621 -2.18 -18.72 -5.91
C GLY A 621 -2.52 -17.79 -7.05
N GLU A 622 -2.09 -18.09 -8.27
CA GLU A 622 -2.40 -17.25 -9.44
C GLU A 622 -3.85 -17.42 -9.92
N LEU A 623 -4.42 -18.63 -9.83
CA LEU A 623 -5.83 -18.87 -10.13
C LEU A 623 -6.75 -18.18 -9.12
N THR A 624 -6.44 -18.24 -7.81
CA THR A 624 -7.25 -17.55 -6.79
C THR A 624 -7.28 -16.04 -7.03
N ARG A 625 -6.12 -15.40 -7.25
CA ARG A 625 -6.06 -13.97 -7.58
C ARG A 625 -6.84 -13.63 -8.86
N SER A 626 -6.80 -14.52 -9.85
CA SER A 626 -7.55 -14.35 -11.09
C SER A 626 -9.07 -14.40 -10.88
N VAL A 627 -9.57 -15.31 -10.03
CA VAL A 627 -10.98 -15.39 -9.65
C VAL A 627 -11.46 -14.11 -8.95
N PHE A 628 -10.60 -13.53 -8.11
CA PHE A 628 -10.95 -12.35 -7.31
C PHE A 628 -10.65 -11.00 -7.98
N LEU A 629 -9.99 -10.96 -9.13
CA LEU A 629 -9.56 -9.72 -9.79
C LEU A 629 -10.66 -8.64 -9.85
N PHE A 630 -11.84 -8.96 -10.41
CA PHE A 630 -12.97 -8.01 -10.51
C PHE A 630 -13.99 -8.12 -9.36
N LYS A 631 -13.76 -9.02 -8.40
CA LYS A 631 -14.65 -9.25 -7.24
C LYS A 631 -14.12 -8.62 -5.96
N SER A 632 -12.82 -8.33 -5.90
CA SER A 632 -12.14 -7.78 -4.73
C SER A 632 -12.79 -6.49 -4.22
N PHE A 633 -13.09 -5.56 -5.12
CA PHE A 633 -13.75 -4.30 -4.78
C PHE A 633 -15.17 -4.49 -4.21
N PRO A 634 -16.14 -5.12 -4.90
CA PRO A 634 -17.48 -5.30 -4.32
C PRO A 634 -17.46 -6.12 -3.02
N ILE A 635 -16.58 -7.12 -2.90
CA ILE A 635 -16.38 -7.83 -1.63
C ILE A 635 -15.93 -6.86 -0.53
N SER A 636 -14.98 -5.97 -0.82
CA SER A 636 -14.50 -4.97 0.14
C SER A 636 -15.62 -4.01 0.56
N VAL A 637 -16.46 -3.58 -0.39
CA VAL A 637 -17.61 -2.71 -0.12
C VAL A 637 -18.57 -3.37 0.87
N VAL A 638 -19.01 -4.60 0.56
CA VAL A 638 -19.93 -5.33 1.44
C VAL A 638 -19.29 -5.60 2.80
N MET A 639 -18.05 -6.08 2.86
CA MET A 639 -17.37 -6.38 4.11
C MET A 639 -17.29 -5.17 5.06
N ARG A 640 -16.95 -3.98 4.53
CA ARG A 640 -16.81 -2.75 5.33
C ARG A 640 -18.16 -2.25 5.83
N HIS A 641 -19.13 -2.10 4.93
CA HIS A 641 -20.47 -1.63 5.30
C HIS A 641 -21.20 -2.63 6.20
N TRP A 642 -20.98 -3.93 6.03
CA TRP A 642 -21.48 -4.95 6.94
C TRP A 642 -20.84 -4.83 8.33
N SER A 643 -19.51 -4.71 8.40
CA SER A 643 -18.83 -4.50 9.69
C SER A 643 -19.35 -3.24 10.39
N ARG A 644 -19.51 -2.14 9.66
CA ARG A 644 -20.09 -0.89 10.17
C ARG A 644 -21.51 -1.08 10.69
N ALA A 645 -22.36 -1.81 9.95
CA ALA A 645 -23.73 -2.13 10.34
C ALA A 645 -23.79 -2.95 11.63
N MET A 646 -22.98 -4.00 11.73
CA MET A 646 -22.85 -4.83 12.95
C MET A 646 -22.26 -4.05 14.12
N GLY A 647 -21.53 -2.97 13.81
CA GLY A 647 -21.07 -1.96 14.73
C GLY A 647 -22.17 -1.11 15.36
N MET A 648 -23.36 -1.00 14.75
CA MET A 648 -24.42 -0.09 15.22
C MET A 648 -24.93 -0.47 16.62
N PRO A 649 -25.20 0.52 17.51
CA PRO A 649 -25.58 0.26 18.90
C PRO A 649 -26.92 -0.47 19.04
N SER A 650 -27.91 -0.10 18.23
CA SER A 650 -29.26 -0.67 18.30
C SER A 650 -29.57 -1.56 17.10
N ALA A 651 -30.45 -2.55 17.30
CA ALA A 651 -30.95 -3.39 16.21
C ALA A 651 -31.68 -2.57 15.14
N GLY A 652 -32.45 -1.56 15.55
CA GLY A 652 -33.10 -0.60 14.65
C GLY A 652 -32.11 0.22 13.83
N GLY A 653 -31.05 0.75 14.46
CA GLY A 653 -29.98 1.48 13.77
C GLY A 653 -29.22 0.60 12.77
N ARG A 654 -28.98 -0.67 13.12
CA ARG A 654 -28.40 -1.66 12.21
C ARG A 654 -29.29 -1.91 11.00
N ALA A 655 -30.59 -2.16 11.22
CA ALA A 655 -31.55 -2.40 10.15
C ALA A 655 -31.67 -1.17 9.23
N ALA A 656 -31.77 0.03 9.80
CA ALA A 656 -31.82 1.28 9.06
C ALA A 656 -30.55 1.51 8.22
N TYR A 657 -29.37 1.21 8.76
CA TYR A 657 -28.11 1.33 8.02
C TYR A 657 -28.04 0.37 6.84
N ILE A 658 -28.38 -0.91 7.04
CA ILE A 658 -28.38 -1.93 5.98
C ILE A 658 -29.41 -1.56 4.90
N ALA A 659 -30.62 -1.18 5.29
CA ALA A 659 -31.67 -0.79 4.36
C ALA A 659 -31.25 0.44 3.53
N THR A 660 -30.67 1.46 4.17
CA THR A 660 -30.18 2.67 3.50
C THR A 660 -29.03 2.34 2.55
N PHE A 661 -28.09 1.49 2.96
CA PHE A 661 -26.99 1.03 2.12
C PHE A 661 -27.49 0.28 0.88
N ILE A 662 -28.39 -0.69 1.04
CA ILE A 662 -28.98 -1.43 -0.08
C ILE A 662 -29.75 -0.50 -1.01
N ALA A 663 -30.62 0.36 -0.48
CA ALA A 663 -31.43 1.27 -1.28
C ALA A 663 -30.57 2.27 -2.06
N SER A 664 -29.61 2.93 -1.41
CA SER A 664 -28.72 3.92 -2.05
C SER A 664 -27.84 3.30 -3.13
N THR A 665 -27.22 2.15 -2.86
CA THR A 665 -26.40 1.44 -3.84
C THR A 665 -27.23 0.91 -5.01
N THR A 666 -28.48 0.49 -4.78
CA THR A 666 -29.40 0.06 -5.86
C THR A 666 -29.80 1.21 -6.76
N ILE A 667 -30.18 2.35 -6.21
CA ILE A 667 -30.56 3.54 -7.00
C ILE A 667 -29.37 4.02 -7.84
N LEU A 668 -28.18 4.09 -7.26
CA LEU A 668 -26.98 4.47 -7.99
C LEU A 668 -26.50 3.38 -8.96
N GLY A 669 -26.79 2.11 -8.68
CA GLY A 669 -26.62 0.99 -9.60
C GLY A 669 -27.54 1.11 -10.81
N ALA A 670 -28.78 1.57 -10.63
CA ALA A 670 -29.72 1.87 -11.71
C ALA A 670 -29.20 3.01 -12.59
N LEU A 671 -28.73 4.12 -11.99
CA LEU A 671 -28.07 5.20 -12.72
C LEU A 671 -26.85 4.69 -13.52
N SER A 672 -25.99 3.92 -12.86
CA SER A 672 -24.81 3.30 -13.49
C SER A 672 -25.18 2.36 -14.64
N GLN A 673 -26.32 1.66 -14.54
CA GLN A 673 -26.84 0.82 -15.62
C GLN A 673 -27.28 1.66 -16.81
N GLN A 674 -28.09 2.69 -16.58
CA GLN A 674 -28.59 3.56 -17.64
C GLN A 674 -27.47 4.31 -18.37
N LEU A 675 -26.49 4.86 -17.63
CA LEU A 675 -25.34 5.54 -18.23
C LEU A 675 -24.50 4.59 -19.10
N ASN A 676 -24.33 3.33 -18.66
CA ASN A 676 -23.62 2.33 -19.45
C ASN A 676 -24.39 1.91 -20.70
N ASP A 677 -25.72 1.84 -20.64
CA ASP A 677 -26.55 1.54 -21.81
C ASP A 677 -26.45 2.68 -22.83
N LEU A 678 -26.57 3.94 -22.38
CA LEU A 678 -26.36 5.13 -23.22
C LEU A 678 -24.98 5.14 -23.86
N ALA A 679 -23.91 4.93 -23.09
CA ALA A 679 -22.53 4.85 -23.58
C ALA A 679 -22.29 3.68 -24.56
N SER A 680 -23.22 2.72 -24.64
CA SER A 680 -23.17 1.59 -25.56
C SER A 680 -24.09 1.77 -26.79
N GLY A 681 -24.66 2.96 -27.01
CA GLY A 681 -25.59 3.22 -28.12
C GLY A 681 -27.06 2.82 -27.86
N ARG A 682 -27.37 2.33 -26.66
CA ARG A 682 -28.72 1.85 -26.29
C ARG A 682 -29.54 2.94 -25.61
N ASN A 683 -30.84 2.93 -25.86
CA ASN A 683 -31.77 3.76 -25.10
C ASN A 683 -31.90 3.27 -23.66
N PRO A 684 -32.25 4.15 -22.70
CA PRO A 684 -32.50 3.73 -21.32
C PRO A 684 -33.53 2.60 -21.23
N ARG A 685 -33.31 1.63 -20.34
CA ARG A 685 -34.29 0.56 -20.07
C ARG A 685 -35.47 1.10 -19.29
N GLU A 686 -36.63 0.49 -19.48
CA GLU A 686 -37.82 0.78 -18.66
C GLU A 686 -37.56 0.39 -17.19
N MET A 687 -37.81 1.33 -16.27
CA MET A 687 -37.64 1.12 -14.83
C MET A 687 -38.94 0.66 -14.14
N THR A 688 -40.04 0.64 -14.89
CA THR A 688 -41.42 0.37 -14.46
C THR A 688 -42.07 -0.62 -15.44
N GLY A 689 -43.23 -1.19 -15.09
CA GLY A 689 -43.93 -2.15 -15.95
C GLY A 689 -43.44 -3.60 -15.78
N GLU A 690 -43.65 -4.42 -16.81
CA GLU A 690 -43.42 -5.89 -16.74
C GLU A 690 -41.95 -6.27 -16.51
N ASP A 691 -40.99 -5.48 -17.03
CA ASP A 691 -39.56 -5.74 -16.89
C ASP A 691 -38.90 -5.02 -15.70
N ALA A 692 -39.68 -4.29 -14.88
CA ALA A 692 -39.16 -3.52 -13.74
C ALA A 692 -38.36 -4.40 -12.76
N ALA A 693 -38.84 -5.60 -12.46
CA ALA A 693 -38.15 -6.53 -11.58
C ALA A 693 -36.76 -6.90 -12.11
N LYS A 694 -36.62 -7.15 -13.43
CA LYS A 694 -35.33 -7.44 -14.06
C LYS A 694 -34.41 -6.23 -14.02
N PHE A 695 -34.94 -5.04 -14.28
CA PHE A 695 -34.19 -3.78 -14.21
C PHE A 695 -33.60 -3.55 -12.80
N TRP A 696 -34.45 -3.60 -11.78
CA TRP A 696 -34.04 -3.35 -10.39
C TRP A 696 -33.17 -4.47 -9.81
N LEU A 697 -33.36 -5.72 -10.24
CA LEU A 697 -32.45 -6.82 -9.94
C LEU A 697 -31.04 -6.55 -10.52
N GLY A 698 -30.98 -6.12 -11.78
CA GLY A 698 -29.73 -5.70 -12.44
C GLY A 698 -29.07 -4.51 -11.74
N ALA A 699 -29.87 -3.52 -11.34
CA ALA A 699 -29.41 -2.35 -10.60
C ALA A 699 -28.83 -2.72 -9.22
N LEU A 700 -29.49 -3.61 -8.48
CA LEU A 700 -29.02 -4.11 -7.19
C LEU A 700 -27.71 -4.91 -7.35
N LEU A 701 -27.62 -5.78 -8.36
CA LEU A 701 -26.38 -6.51 -8.68
C LEU A 701 -25.24 -5.54 -9.04
N LYS A 702 -25.52 -4.52 -9.85
CA LYS A 702 -24.54 -3.52 -10.28
C LYS A 702 -24.11 -2.59 -9.16
N GLY A 703 -25.02 -2.27 -8.24
CA GLY A 703 -24.75 -1.56 -6.98
C GLY A 703 -23.93 -2.37 -5.98
N GLY A 704 -23.67 -3.66 -6.25
CA GLY A 704 -22.82 -4.53 -5.43
C GLY A 704 -23.56 -5.53 -4.55
N GLY A 705 -24.84 -5.82 -4.82
CA GLY A 705 -25.78 -6.17 -3.77
C GLY A 705 -26.65 -7.43 -3.83
N LEU A 706 -26.27 -8.55 -4.45
CA LEU A 706 -27.13 -9.75 -4.35
C LEU A 706 -26.42 -11.05 -4.01
N GLY A 707 -25.36 -11.42 -4.75
CA GLY A 707 -24.61 -12.65 -4.44
C GLY A 707 -23.93 -12.63 -3.07
N LEU A 708 -23.56 -11.43 -2.58
CA LEU A 708 -22.90 -11.27 -1.29
C LEU A 708 -23.91 -11.07 -0.15
N TYR A 709 -25.01 -10.31 -0.36
CA TYR A 709 -25.99 -10.09 0.70
C TYR A 709 -26.75 -11.38 1.06
N GLY A 710 -27.04 -12.26 0.10
CA GLY A 710 -27.66 -13.57 0.38
C GLY A 710 -26.81 -14.45 1.29
N ASP A 711 -25.52 -14.62 0.97
CA ASP A 711 -24.59 -15.43 1.77
C ASP A 711 -24.31 -14.84 3.16
N PHE A 712 -24.34 -13.50 3.32
CA PHE A 712 -24.15 -12.82 4.61
C PHE A 712 -25.43 -12.75 5.47
N LEU A 713 -26.61 -12.59 4.86
CA LEU A 713 -27.91 -12.53 5.55
C LEU A 713 -28.42 -13.92 5.95
N LEU A 714 -28.08 -14.97 5.19
CA LEU A 714 -28.44 -16.37 5.47
C LEU A 714 -27.35 -17.13 6.25
N SER A 715 -26.24 -16.48 6.61
CA SER A 715 -25.14 -17.08 7.36
C SER A 715 -25.47 -17.15 8.85
N ASP A 716 -26.14 -18.23 9.25
CA ASP A 716 -25.95 -18.78 10.57
C ASP A 716 -24.54 -19.39 10.67
N HIS A 717 -23.94 -19.33 11.85
CA HIS A 717 -22.51 -19.50 12.11
C HIS A 717 -21.71 -20.49 11.21
N THR A 718 -20.55 -20.01 10.74
CA THR A 718 -19.40 -20.82 10.28
C THR A 718 -19.63 -21.72 9.05
N ARG A 719 -19.77 -21.15 7.86
CA ARG A 719 -19.42 -21.83 6.60
C ARG A 719 -18.84 -20.88 5.55
N TYR A 720 -17.60 -20.43 5.74
CA TYR A 720 -16.72 -20.19 4.59
C TYR A 720 -16.30 -21.57 4.07
N GLY A 721 -17.14 -22.15 3.21
CA GLY A 721 -16.99 -23.49 2.66
C GLY A 721 -17.63 -23.59 1.28
N SER A 722 -16.79 -23.48 0.25
CA SER A 722 -16.86 -24.16 -1.06
C SER A 722 -18.10 -24.10 -1.97
N GLY A 723 -19.27 -23.60 -1.55
CA GLY A 723 -20.49 -23.63 -2.37
C GLY A 723 -20.52 -22.57 -3.48
N ALA A 724 -20.37 -21.29 -3.13
CA ALA A 724 -20.39 -20.18 -4.11
C ALA A 724 -19.06 -20.03 -4.89
N LEU A 725 -17.99 -20.65 -4.42
CA LEU A 725 -16.67 -20.60 -5.06
C LEU A 725 -16.56 -21.57 -6.25
N ALA A 726 -17.38 -22.63 -6.28
CA ALA A 726 -17.28 -23.73 -7.25
C ALA A 726 -17.93 -23.43 -8.61
N SER A 727 -18.86 -22.48 -8.69
CA SER A 727 -19.60 -22.15 -9.92
C SER A 727 -19.01 -20.98 -10.72
N MET A 728 -17.85 -20.44 -10.32
CA MET A 728 -17.29 -19.22 -10.92
C MET A 728 -15.83 -19.40 -11.32
N LEU A 729 -15.59 -19.96 -12.50
CA LEU A 729 -14.32 -19.82 -13.18
C LEU A 729 -14.02 -18.32 -13.35
N GLY A 730 -12.83 -17.88 -12.91
CA GLY A 730 -12.42 -16.48 -12.98
C GLY A 730 -12.25 -15.98 -14.42
N PRO A 731 -12.17 -14.66 -14.66
CA PRO A 731 -11.99 -14.09 -16.01
C PRO A 731 -10.77 -14.64 -16.77
N VAL A 732 -9.73 -15.12 -16.08
CA VAL A 732 -8.58 -15.80 -16.71
C VAL A 732 -8.95 -17.19 -17.23
N ALA A 733 -9.74 -17.96 -16.47
CA ALA A 733 -10.24 -19.26 -16.94
C ALA A 733 -11.26 -19.08 -18.06
N GLY A 734 -12.07 -18.01 -18.04
CA GLY A 734 -12.91 -17.61 -19.17
C GLY A 734 -12.11 -17.27 -20.42
N LEU A 735 -11.00 -16.53 -20.29
CA LEU A 735 -10.10 -16.24 -21.42
C LEU A 735 -9.45 -17.53 -21.98
N VAL A 736 -9.02 -18.44 -21.12
CA VAL A 736 -8.47 -19.74 -21.55
C VAL A 736 -9.55 -20.58 -22.24
N ASP A 737 -10.77 -20.62 -21.69
CA ASP A 737 -11.91 -21.30 -22.29
C ASP A 737 -12.29 -20.69 -23.65
N ASP A 738 -12.32 -19.36 -23.79
CA ASP A 738 -12.56 -18.67 -25.07
C ASP A 738 -11.47 -19.02 -26.11
N VAL A 739 -10.19 -19.02 -25.72
CA VAL A 739 -9.06 -19.42 -26.59
C VAL A 739 -9.14 -20.90 -26.97
N VAL A 740 -9.47 -21.78 -26.03
CA VAL A 740 -9.63 -23.22 -26.25
C VAL A 740 -10.84 -23.50 -27.15
N LYS A 741 -11.97 -22.83 -26.95
CA LYS A 741 -13.16 -22.92 -27.81
C LYS A 741 -12.87 -22.45 -29.22
N ILE A 742 -12.08 -21.39 -29.40
CA ILE A 742 -11.63 -20.96 -30.72
C ILE A 742 -10.69 -22.01 -31.33
N ALA A 743 -9.70 -22.49 -30.57
CA ALA A 743 -8.74 -23.51 -31.05
C ALA A 743 -9.41 -24.86 -31.41
N GLN A 744 -10.41 -25.29 -30.64
CA GLN A 744 -11.20 -26.51 -30.87
C GLN A 744 -12.29 -26.30 -31.93
N GLY A 745 -12.84 -25.09 -32.00
CA GLY A 745 -13.85 -24.69 -33.00
C GLY A 745 -13.26 -24.51 -34.39
N ILE A 746 -11.96 -24.21 -34.54
CA ILE A 746 -11.30 -24.12 -35.85
C ILE A 746 -11.42 -25.44 -36.65
N PRO A 747 -11.05 -26.62 -36.12
CA PRO A 747 -11.25 -27.89 -36.84
C PRO A 747 -12.70 -28.36 -36.90
N LEU A 748 -13.51 -28.21 -35.83
CA LEU A 748 -14.91 -28.66 -35.84
C LEU A 748 -15.82 -27.82 -36.76
N ASN A 749 -15.72 -26.49 -36.72
CA ASN A 749 -16.54 -25.60 -37.55
C ASN A 749 -16.09 -25.59 -39.01
N ALA A 750 -14.82 -25.93 -39.30
CA ALA A 750 -14.34 -26.15 -40.66
C ALA A 750 -14.92 -27.43 -41.28
N VAL A 751 -15.14 -28.48 -40.47
CA VAL A 751 -15.76 -29.74 -40.91
C VAL A 751 -17.30 -29.62 -41.00
N GLU A 752 -17.93 -28.82 -40.13
CA GLU A 752 -19.38 -28.57 -40.15
C GLU A 752 -19.85 -27.44 -41.09
N GLY A 753 -18.93 -26.80 -41.84
CA GLY A 753 -19.27 -25.71 -42.76
C GLY A 753 -19.72 -24.39 -42.08
N LYS A 754 -19.32 -24.16 -40.82
CA LYS A 754 -19.66 -22.98 -40.00
C LYS A 754 -18.46 -22.05 -39.76
N SER A 755 -17.58 -21.90 -40.74
CA SER A 755 -16.35 -21.08 -40.64
C SER A 755 -16.62 -19.61 -40.23
N GLU A 756 -17.78 -19.07 -40.60
CA GLU A 756 -18.28 -17.73 -40.22
C GLU A 756 -18.41 -17.55 -38.68
N GLN A 757 -18.75 -18.60 -37.93
CA GLN A 757 -18.84 -18.51 -36.47
C GLN A 757 -17.47 -18.32 -35.83
N THR A 758 -16.44 -18.95 -36.39
CA THR A 758 -15.04 -18.81 -35.92
C THR A 758 -14.49 -17.40 -36.20
N GLY A 759 -14.78 -16.81 -37.37
CA GLY A 759 -14.40 -15.43 -37.68
C GLY A 759 -15.07 -14.41 -36.77
N GLY A 760 -16.38 -14.56 -36.56
CA GLY A 760 -17.14 -13.72 -35.63
C GLY A 760 -16.64 -13.81 -34.18
N ASP A 761 -16.24 -14.99 -33.71
CA ASP A 761 -15.71 -15.16 -32.35
C ASP A 761 -14.28 -14.61 -32.21
N LEU A 762 -13.47 -14.64 -33.27
CA LEU A 762 -12.17 -13.95 -33.33
C LEU A 762 -12.32 -12.42 -33.21
N VAL A 763 -13.32 -11.82 -33.86
CA VAL A 763 -13.61 -10.37 -33.71
C VAL A 763 -13.98 -10.04 -32.26
N LYS A 764 -14.86 -10.84 -31.63
CA LYS A 764 -15.22 -10.66 -30.21
C LYS A 764 -14.01 -10.80 -29.28
N LEU A 765 -13.16 -11.80 -29.51
CA LEU A 765 -11.94 -12.00 -28.74
C LEU A 765 -10.99 -10.81 -28.92
N GLY A 766 -10.74 -10.40 -30.17
CA GLY A 766 -9.89 -9.26 -30.51
C GLY A 766 -10.35 -7.97 -29.83
N LYS A 767 -11.63 -7.62 -29.94
CA LYS A 767 -12.24 -6.50 -29.21
C LYS A 767 -12.10 -6.66 -27.70
N GLY A 768 -12.40 -7.85 -27.17
CA GLY A 768 -12.35 -8.15 -25.73
C GLY A 768 -10.94 -8.08 -25.12
N LEU A 769 -9.91 -8.14 -25.96
CA LEU A 769 -8.50 -8.02 -25.58
C LEU A 769 -7.89 -6.67 -25.95
N MET A 770 -8.54 -5.83 -26.76
CA MET A 770 -7.99 -4.52 -27.14
C MET A 770 -8.05 -3.53 -25.96
N PRO A 771 -6.91 -3.07 -25.42
CA PRO A 771 -6.90 -2.08 -24.34
C PRO A 771 -7.60 -0.80 -24.76
N GLY A 772 -8.43 -0.24 -23.89
CA GLY A 772 -9.12 1.04 -24.14
C GLY A 772 -10.29 0.99 -25.13
N ALA A 773 -10.54 -0.13 -25.82
CA ALA A 773 -11.69 -0.27 -26.72
C ALA A 773 -13.04 -0.07 -26.01
N ASN A 774 -13.08 -0.32 -24.69
CA ASN A 774 -14.26 -0.11 -23.84
C ASN A 774 -14.21 1.21 -23.04
N LEU A 775 -13.42 2.21 -23.44
CA LEU A 775 -13.48 3.56 -22.83
C LEU A 775 -14.86 4.14 -23.06
N TRP A 776 -15.53 4.59 -22.00
CA TRP A 776 -16.97 4.92 -22.05
C TRP A 776 -17.35 5.99 -23.09
N TYR A 777 -16.45 6.93 -23.40
CA TYR A 777 -16.67 7.97 -24.41
C TYR A 777 -16.26 7.57 -25.84
N LEU A 778 -15.51 6.47 -26.01
CA LEU A 778 -15.11 5.95 -27.33
C LEU A 778 -15.87 4.68 -27.75
N LYS A 779 -16.40 3.95 -26.77
CA LYS A 779 -16.96 2.61 -26.94
C LYS A 779 -18.02 2.56 -28.04
N ALA A 780 -19.00 3.46 -28.01
CA ALA A 780 -20.03 3.50 -29.04
C ALA A 780 -19.44 3.75 -30.44
N ALA A 781 -18.50 4.68 -30.59
CA ALA A 781 -17.88 4.96 -31.89
C ALA A 781 -17.07 3.79 -32.44
N LEU A 782 -16.21 3.19 -31.61
CA LEU A 782 -15.41 2.02 -32.02
C LEU A 782 -16.30 0.82 -32.36
N ASP A 783 -17.38 0.63 -31.61
CA ASP A 783 -18.34 -0.43 -31.87
C ASP A 783 -19.01 -0.24 -33.22
N HIS A 784 -19.54 0.94 -33.52
CA HIS A 784 -20.30 1.17 -34.75
C HIS A 784 -19.43 1.31 -36.00
N MET A 785 -18.25 1.94 -35.89
CA MET A 785 -17.38 2.19 -37.03
C MET A 785 -16.49 1.00 -37.40
N ILE A 786 -16.14 0.15 -36.43
CA ILE A 786 -15.15 -0.92 -36.63
C ILE A 786 -15.74 -2.27 -36.26
N PHE A 787 -16.05 -2.48 -34.97
CA PHE A 787 -16.27 -3.85 -34.49
C PHE A 787 -17.59 -4.45 -34.95
N ASN A 788 -18.67 -3.68 -35.01
CA ASN A 788 -19.96 -4.14 -35.51
C ASN A 788 -19.87 -4.48 -37.01
N GLN A 789 -19.14 -3.67 -37.77
CA GLN A 789 -18.92 -3.90 -39.21
C GLN A 789 -18.11 -5.18 -39.44
N MET A 790 -17.02 -5.36 -38.70
CA MET A 790 -16.25 -6.61 -38.74
C MET A 790 -17.08 -7.81 -38.27
N GLN A 791 -17.87 -7.65 -37.21
CA GLN A 791 -18.69 -8.72 -36.65
C GLN A 791 -19.79 -9.17 -37.62
N GLU A 792 -20.43 -8.22 -38.31
CA GLU A 792 -21.45 -8.50 -39.33
C GLU A 792 -20.82 -9.08 -40.61
N TYR A 793 -19.63 -8.61 -41.01
CA TYR A 793 -18.88 -9.16 -42.15
C TYR A 793 -18.50 -10.62 -41.93
N PHE A 794 -17.95 -10.96 -40.76
CA PHE A 794 -17.53 -12.32 -40.45
C PHE A 794 -18.68 -13.22 -39.96
N SER A 795 -19.77 -12.66 -39.45
CA SER A 795 -20.95 -13.39 -38.98
C SER A 795 -22.25 -12.69 -39.41
N PRO A 796 -22.70 -12.89 -40.66
CA PRO A 796 -23.87 -12.21 -41.20
C PRO A 796 -25.15 -12.43 -40.36
N GLY A 797 -25.91 -11.35 -40.15
CA GLY A 797 -27.13 -11.31 -39.34
C GLY A 797 -26.89 -11.24 -37.83
N TYR A 798 -25.64 -11.08 -37.37
CA TYR A 798 -25.30 -10.96 -35.96
C TYR A 798 -25.92 -9.71 -35.33
N LEU A 799 -25.76 -8.55 -35.97
CA LEU A 799 -26.26 -7.27 -35.45
C LEU A 799 -27.79 -7.28 -35.35
N ARG A 800 -28.48 -7.88 -36.33
CA ARG A 800 -29.93 -8.08 -36.27
C ARG A 800 -30.36 -8.96 -35.10
N LYS A 801 -29.65 -10.08 -34.86
CA LYS A 801 -29.90 -10.96 -33.70
C LYS A 801 -29.62 -10.24 -32.38
N MET A 802 -28.59 -9.40 -32.33
CA MET A 802 -28.26 -8.58 -31.16
C MET A 802 -29.37 -7.58 -30.84
N GLU A 803 -29.91 -6.89 -31.84
CA GLU A 803 -31.02 -5.97 -31.70
C GLU A 803 -32.31 -6.69 -31.26
N GLN A 804 -32.64 -7.82 -31.91
CA GLN A 804 -33.78 -8.65 -31.53
C GLN A 804 -33.68 -9.17 -30.09
N ARG A 805 -32.49 -9.57 -29.64
CA ARG A 805 -32.26 -10.02 -28.26
C ARG A 805 -32.44 -8.88 -27.28
N SER A 806 -31.88 -7.70 -27.56
CA SER A 806 -32.04 -6.50 -26.73
C SER A 806 -33.51 -6.14 -26.54
N LYS A 807 -34.29 -6.17 -27.63
CA LYS A 807 -35.74 -5.93 -27.59
C LYS A 807 -36.50 -7.02 -26.84
N LYS A 808 -36.14 -8.30 -27.04
CA LYS A 808 -36.80 -9.43 -26.39
C LYS A 808 -36.53 -9.52 -24.89
N GLU A 809 -35.30 -9.28 -24.46
CA GLU A 809 -34.88 -9.50 -23.07
C GLU A 809 -35.15 -8.30 -22.16
N PHE A 810 -35.10 -7.08 -22.70
CA PHE A 810 -35.14 -5.84 -21.93
C PHE A 810 -36.06 -4.75 -22.51
N ASN A 811 -36.88 -5.07 -23.53
CA ASN A 811 -37.68 -4.11 -24.29
C ASN A 811 -36.86 -2.88 -24.77
N GLN A 812 -35.55 -3.07 -24.99
CA GLN A 812 -34.59 -1.98 -25.15
C GLN A 812 -34.27 -1.72 -26.62
N THR A 813 -34.44 -0.46 -27.05
CA THR A 813 -34.10 0.05 -28.39
C THR A 813 -32.75 0.78 -28.39
N TYR A 814 -32.33 1.30 -29.55
CA TYR A 814 -31.04 1.96 -29.76
C TYR A 814 -31.24 3.39 -30.25
N TRP A 815 -30.49 4.35 -29.68
CA TRP A 815 -30.37 5.70 -30.24
C TRP A 815 -29.29 5.75 -31.33
N TRP A 816 -28.29 4.87 -31.24
CA TRP A 816 -27.33 4.58 -32.30
C TRP A 816 -27.46 3.10 -32.64
N ARG A 817 -28.09 2.80 -33.77
CA ARG A 817 -28.34 1.41 -34.16
C ARG A 817 -27.01 0.73 -34.49
N PRO A 818 -26.81 -0.54 -34.09
CA PRO A 818 -25.56 -1.26 -34.33
C PRO A 818 -25.12 -1.32 -35.80
N GLN A 819 -26.07 -1.20 -36.72
CA GLN A 819 -25.92 -1.29 -38.17
C GLN A 819 -25.45 0.04 -38.79
N ASP A 820 -25.67 1.15 -38.09
CA ASP A 820 -25.40 2.50 -38.59
C ASP A 820 -23.97 2.92 -38.23
N VAL A 821 -23.19 3.37 -39.21
CA VAL A 821 -21.80 3.85 -38.99
C VAL A 821 -21.78 5.21 -38.29
N THR A 822 -22.81 6.03 -38.50
CA THR A 822 -22.98 7.34 -37.88
C THR A 822 -24.27 7.37 -37.05
N PRO A 823 -24.31 8.11 -35.93
CA PRO A 823 -25.55 8.32 -35.19
C PRO A 823 -26.57 9.11 -36.04
N GLN A 824 -27.86 8.89 -35.78
CA GLN A 824 -28.97 9.56 -36.46
C GLN A 824 -29.22 10.97 -35.93
#